data_AF-A0A173REC5-F1
#
_entry.id   AF-A0A173REC5-F1
#
_cell.length_a   1.000
_cell.length_b   1.000
_cell.length_c   1.000
_cell.angle_alpha   90.00
_cell.angle_beta   90.00
_cell.angle_gamma   90.00
#
_symmetry.space_group_name_H-M   'P 1'
#
loop_
_entity.id
_entity.type
_entity.pdbx_description
1 polymer ?
#
loop_
_entity_poly.entity_id
_entity_poly.type
_entity_poly.pdbx_seq_one_letter_code
_entity_poly.pdbx_strand_id
1 'polypeptide(L)'
;MNRKRTEVKDVAEYTPMMQQYLKTKEEYKDCILFYRLGDFYEMFFDDAIVVSKELELTLTGKSCGAEERAPMCGVPYHAVEGYLNKLVANGHKVAICEQVEDPKLAKGLVKREVIRIVTPGTNTDMQALDESKNNYIMCIVYLADKYGISLADISTGDYFVTEVDTERKLIDEINKFAPSEIICNESFYMSGVDLSDMKNRLGIAVYSLEAWYFSDETAENTLKEHFKVQSLEGLGLSDYACGTIAAGALLRYLYETQKNDLGNLSAIHPYSTGKYMIIDSSTRRNLELVETLREKQKRGSLLWVLDKTKTAMGARTLRAYVEQPLIDKTEIELRQEAIGELNDHVITREELREYLNPIYDLERLITRVTYRTANPRDLIAFKNSISMLPPIKSLLDEFDGALLKNIQNDIDAMEELCSLVDRSIMEEPPISVREGGLIKEGYNEDVDKYRNAKTEGKTWLAELEAKEREKTGIKNLKIKYNKVFGYYLEVTNSYKDLVPDYFTRKQTLANAERYITPELKELEDMILGAEDKLVSLEYDLFCEVRNKIAEEVVRIQRTAKAIANLDVFVSLAVVADQNNYCRPKMTNSGVIDIKGGRHPVVEKMITNDMFIDNDTYLDNGNNRIAIITGPNMAGKSTYMRQAALIVLMAQIGSFVPATSAKIGIVDRIFTRVGASDDLASGQSTFMVEMNEVANILRNATSNSLLVLDEIGRGTSTFDGLSIAWAVVEHISNPRLLGAKTLFATHYHELTELEGKLNNVHNYCIAVKEKGDDIVFLRKIVQGGADKSYGIQVAKLAGVPDSVIERAKEIVEELSANDITSVTKNITPATAGTKKKKERLDEVDLTQMSLFDTVKDDDILEELKTIDVGNLTPIEALNKLYELQNKIKNRW
;
A
#
# COMPACT_ATOMS: atom_id res chain seq x y z
N MET A 1 23.69 -9.14 -18.04
CA MET A 1 24.13 -8.57 -19.34
C MET A 1 25.43 -7.80 -19.08
N ASN A 2 26.59 -8.35 -19.49
CA ASN A 2 27.91 -7.80 -19.20
C ASN A 2 28.15 -6.48 -19.95
N ARG A 3 28.09 -5.34 -19.25
CA ARG A 3 28.59 -4.05 -19.77
C ARG A 3 30.08 -3.93 -19.43
N LYS A 4 30.90 -3.60 -20.44
CA LYS A 4 32.33 -3.28 -20.29
C LYS A 4 32.48 -2.16 -19.25
N ARG A 5 33.04 -2.50 -18.08
CA ARG A 5 33.47 -1.54 -17.07
C ARG A 5 34.64 -0.74 -17.62
N THR A 6 34.64 0.56 -17.37
CA THR A 6 35.80 1.43 -17.61
C THR A 6 36.90 0.97 -16.66
N GLU A 7 37.98 0.38 -17.17
CA GLU A 7 39.09 -0.12 -16.32
C GLU A 7 39.75 1.06 -15.59
N VAL A 8 39.64 1.07 -14.27
CA VAL A 8 40.32 2.04 -13.40
C VAL A 8 41.83 1.74 -13.45
N LYS A 9 42.63 2.67 -13.99
CA LYS A 9 44.11 2.65 -13.95
C LYS A 9 44.64 2.57 -12.50
N ASP A 10 45.96 2.34 -12.35
CA ASP A 10 46.63 2.27 -11.04
C ASP A 10 46.22 3.45 -10.13
N VAL A 11 45.71 3.12 -8.93
CA VAL A 11 45.15 4.08 -7.97
C VAL A 11 46.17 5.17 -7.59
N ALA A 12 47.47 4.86 -7.67
CA ALA A 12 48.56 5.78 -7.38
C ALA A 12 48.65 6.98 -8.35
N GLU A 13 48.13 6.88 -9.57
CA GLU A 13 48.16 7.97 -10.57
C GLU A 13 47.11 9.06 -10.31
N TYR A 14 46.13 8.78 -9.45
CA TYR A 14 45.06 9.72 -9.13
C TYR A 14 45.42 10.70 -8.02
N THR A 15 44.82 11.89 -8.05
CA THR A 15 44.95 12.87 -6.97
C THR A 15 44.56 12.27 -5.60
N PRO A 16 45.15 12.74 -4.48
CA PRO A 16 44.86 12.20 -3.15
C PRO A 16 43.36 12.18 -2.78
N MET A 17 42.57 13.17 -3.23
CA MET A 17 41.12 13.18 -3.05
C MET A 17 40.44 12.03 -3.79
N MET A 18 40.86 11.77 -5.03
CA MET A 18 40.29 10.73 -5.86
C MET A 18 40.72 9.33 -5.41
N GLN A 19 41.91 9.19 -4.81
CA GLN A 19 42.30 7.95 -4.13
C GLN A 19 41.36 7.63 -2.96
N GLN A 20 41.00 8.63 -2.15
CA GLN A 20 40.03 8.47 -1.06
C GLN A 20 38.62 8.13 -1.60
N TYR A 21 38.20 8.79 -2.67
CA TYR A 21 36.94 8.47 -3.35
C TYR A 21 36.90 7.03 -3.84
N LEU A 22 37.92 6.59 -4.59
CA LEU A 22 38.01 5.23 -5.14
C LEU A 22 38.04 4.18 -4.02
N LYS A 23 38.78 4.43 -2.94
CA LYS A 23 38.77 3.55 -1.76
C LYS A 23 37.38 3.44 -1.15
N THR A 24 36.69 4.58 -0.96
CA THR A 24 35.33 4.59 -0.43
C THR A 24 34.37 3.86 -1.39
N LYS A 25 34.51 4.07 -2.70
CA LYS A 25 33.68 3.41 -3.71
C LYS A 25 33.92 1.89 -3.77
N GLU A 26 35.14 1.44 -3.48
CA GLU A 26 35.48 0.02 -3.39
C GLU A 26 34.81 -0.66 -2.19
N GLU A 27 34.57 0.08 -1.09
CA GLU A 27 33.79 -0.39 0.06
C GLU A 27 32.27 -0.45 -0.26
N TYR A 28 31.75 0.48 -1.07
CA TYR A 28 30.32 0.58 -1.41
C TYR A 28 30.06 0.41 -2.92
N LYS A 29 30.49 -0.71 -3.49
CA LYS A 29 30.43 -0.97 -4.95
C LYS A 29 29.01 -1.01 -5.52
N ASP A 30 28.06 -1.48 -4.72
CA ASP A 30 26.65 -1.64 -5.10
C ASP A 30 25.82 -0.36 -4.92
N CYS A 31 26.41 0.70 -4.33
CA CYS A 31 25.75 1.97 -4.04
C CYS A 31 26.26 3.09 -4.94
N ILE A 32 25.39 4.01 -5.36
CA ILE A 32 25.79 5.30 -5.92
C ILE A 32 26.39 6.15 -4.80
N LEU A 33 27.62 6.63 -4.97
CA LEU A 33 28.33 7.36 -3.91
C LEU A 33 28.15 8.87 -4.05
N PHE A 34 27.31 9.47 -3.21
CA PHE A 34 27.19 10.92 -3.07
C PHE A 34 28.34 11.45 -2.21
N TYR A 35 29.36 12.01 -2.84
CA TYR A 35 30.58 12.41 -2.16
C TYR A 35 30.64 13.91 -1.89
N ARG A 36 30.66 14.31 -0.62
CA ARG A 36 30.61 15.73 -0.22
C ARG A 36 31.89 16.51 -0.58
N LEU A 37 31.75 17.43 -1.52
CA LEU A 37 32.80 18.36 -1.95
C LEU A 37 32.28 19.81 -1.93
N GLY A 38 32.68 20.56 -0.89
CA GLY A 38 32.21 21.93 -0.68
C GLY A 38 30.70 21.96 -0.47
N ASP A 39 29.99 22.75 -1.28
CA ASP A 39 28.52 22.86 -1.26
C ASP A 39 27.80 21.89 -2.20
N PHE A 40 28.49 20.89 -2.76
CA PHE A 40 27.90 19.88 -3.63
C PHE A 40 28.11 18.47 -3.11
N TYR A 41 27.22 17.56 -3.50
CA TYR A 41 27.54 16.14 -3.60
C TYR A 41 27.92 15.86 -5.05
N GLU A 42 29.13 15.36 -5.27
CA GLU A 42 29.63 15.00 -6.58
C GLU A 42 29.74 13.48 -6.69
N MET A 43 29.47 12.96 -7.89
CA MET A 43 29.57 11.56 -8.27
C MET A 43 30.54 11.45 -9.45
N PHE A 44 31.33 10.38 -9.51
CA PHE A 44 32.36 10.19 -10.53
C PHE A 44 32.22 8.87 -11.30
N PHE A 45 32.80 8.81 -12.49
CA PHE A 45 32.89 7.62 -13.34
C PHE A 45 31.51 7.04 -13.69
N ASP A 46 31.30 5.74 -13.49
CA ASP A 46 30.07 5.03 -13.84
C ASP A 46 28.86 5.60 -13.07
N ASP A 47 29.02 5.99 -11.80
CA ASP A 47 27.96 6.62 -11.01
C ASP A 47 27.50 7.93 -11.65
N ALA A 48 28.46 8.74 -12.13
CA ALA A 48 28.14 10.01 -12.78
C ALA A 48 27.31 9.81 -14.07
N ILE A 49 27.65 8.78 -14.85
CA ILE A 49 26.97 8.44 -16.10
C ILE A 49 25.55 7.95 -15.84
N VAL A 50 25.38 7.04 -14.86
CA VAL A 50 24.07 6.51 -14.47
C VAL A 50 23.18 7.64 -13.95
N VAL A 51 23.68 8.42 -12.99
CA VAL A 51 22.88 9.47 -12.35
C VAL A 51 22.56 10.61 -13.31
N SER A 52 23.49 11.00 -14.18
CA SER A 52 23.24 12.03 -15.21
C SER A 52 22.07 11.65 -16.12
N LYS A 53 21.96 10.37 -16.50
CA LYS A 53 20.87 9.89 -17.34
C LYS A 53 19.54 9.81 -16.59
N GLU A 54 19.55 9.35 -15.34
CA GLU A 54 18.32 9.15 -14.57
C GLU A 54 17.73 10.42 -14.01
N LEU A 55 18.58 11.37 -13.61
CA LEU A 55 18.16 12.64 -13.02
C LEU A 55 18.22 13.81 -14.00
N GLU A 56 18.55 13.52 -15.26
CA GLU A 56 18.71 14.51 -16.34
C GLU A 56 19.72 15.63 -15.99
N LEU A 57 20.76 15.28 -15.22
CA LEU A 57 21.81 16.20 -14.81
C LEU A 57 22.86 16.34 -15.91
N THR A 58 23.48 17.52 -15.98
CA THR A 58 24.59 17.76 -16.93
C THR A 58 25.81 16.91 -16.54
N LEU A 59 26.24 16.02 -17.45
CA LEU A 59 27.51 15.29 -17.31
C LEU A 59 28.67 16.20 -17.72
N THR A 60 29.65 16.36 -16.83
CA THR A 60 30.86 17.13 -17.05
C THR A 60 32.10 16.22 -16.84
N GLY A 61 33.30 16.79 -16.90
CA GLY A 61 34.54 16.06 -16.60
C GLY A 61 35.42 16.81 -15.63
N LYS A 62 36.04 16.12 -14.66
CA LYS A 62 36.98 16.71 -13.70
C LYS A 62 38.40 16.18 -13.94
N SER A 63 39.40 17.06 -13.86
CA SER A 63 40.80 16.66 -13.95
C SER A 63 41.24 16.08 -12.62
N CYS A 64 41.55 14.78 -12.59
CA CYS A 64 41.77 14.02 -11.36
C CYS A 64 43.18 13.40 -11.25
N GLY A 65 44.13 13.87 -12.05
CA GLY A 65 45.53 13.40 -12.07
C GLY A 65 45.89 12.53 -13.28
N ALA A 66 44.92 11.79 -13.82
CA ALA A 66 45.07 11.01 -15.05
C ALA A 66 45.01 11.88 -16.33
N GLU A 67 45.49 11.34 -17.46
CA GLU A 67 45.42 11.99 -18.79
C GLU A 67 43.98 12.27 -19.24
N GLU A 68 43.04 11.38 -18.92
CA GLU A 68 41.62 11.55 -19.23
C GLU A 68 40.86 12.19 -18.06
N ARG A 69 39.93 13.10 -18.37
CA ARG A 69 39.04 13.71 -17.38
C ARG A 69 38.02 12.69 -16.91
N ALA A 70 37.90 12.51 -15.60
CA ALA A 70 36.90 11.62 -15.03
C ALA A 70 35.49 12.19 -15.25
N PRO A 71 34.51 11.41 -15.76
CA PRO A 71 33.12 11.81 -15.83
C PRO A 71 32.61 12.23 -14.44
N MET A 72 31.87 13.33 -14.37
CA MET A 72 31.39 13.92 -13.12
C MET A 72 30.03 14.58 -13.30
N CYS A 73 29.10 14.34 -12.39
CA CYS A 73 27.91 15.14 -12.18
C CYS A 73 27.75 15.44 -10.68
N GLY A 74 26.91 16.41 -10.34
CA GLY A 74 26.73 16.76 -8.93
C GLY A 74 25.44 17.54 -8.67
N VAL A 75 25.02 17.49 -7.41
CA VAL A 75 23.80 18.14 -6.91
C VAL A 75 24.14 19.06 -5.74
N PRO A 76 23.51 20.25 -5.64
CA PRO A 76 23.66 21.10 -4.46
C PRO A 76 23.15 20.38 -3.21
N TYR A 77 23.87 20.46 -2.10
CA TYR A 77 23.51 19.70 -0.90
C TYR A 77 22.17 20.06 -0.27
N HIS A 78 21.79 21.34 -0.36
CA HIS A 78 20.50 21.80 0.11
C HIS A 78 19.30 21.22 -0.67
N ALA A 79 19.55 20.68 -1.87
CA ALA A 79 18.54 20.11 -2.73
C ALA A 79 18.66 18.58 -2.85
N VAL A 80 19.53 17.95 -2.05
CA VAL A 80 19.91 16.53 -2.22
C VAL A 80 18.72 15.57 -2.08
N GLU A 81 17.80 15.83 -1.15
CA GLU A 81 16.69 14.91 -0.82
C GLU A 81 15.79 14.63 -2.03
N GLY A 82 15.44 15.66 -2.81
CA GLY A 82 14.61 15.48 -4.02
C GLY A 82 15.28 14.63 -5.11
N TYR A 83 16.60 14.69 -5.22
CA TYR A 83 17.36 13.84 -6.16
C TYR A 83 17.50 12.41 -5.62
N LEU A 84 17.73 12.29 -4.32
CA LEU A 84 17.87 11.03 -3.63
C LEU A 84 16.59 10.20 -3.77
N ASN A 85 15.43 10.81 -3.52
CA ASN A 85 14.12 10.16 -3.62
C ASN A 85 13.84 9.59 -5.01
N LYS A 86 14.26 10.29 -6.07
CA LYS A 86 14.13 9.79 -7.45
C LYS A 86 15.01 8.57 -7.73
N LEU A 87 16.27 8.59 -7.29
CA LEU A 87 17.18 7.45 -7.46
C LEU A 87 16.68 6.22 -6.70
N VAL A 88 16.22 6.42 -5.46
CA VAL A 88 15.71 5.35 -4.62
C VAL A 88 14.40 4.76 -5.18
N ALA A 89 13.49 5.60 -5.69
CA ALA A 89 12.27 5.12 -6.36
C ALA A 89 12.55 4.27 -7.60
N ASN A 90 13.69 4.48 -8.26
CA ASN A 90 14.16 3.66 -9.38
C ASN A 90 14.91 2.39 -8.93
N GLY A 91 14.99 2.12 -7.62
CA GLY A 91 15.60 0.92 -7.04
C GLY A 91 17.13 1.00 -6.83
N HIS A 92 17.71 2.20 -6.81
CA HIS A 92 19.14 2.38 -6.51
C HIS A 92 19.39 2.58 -5.02
N LYS A 93 20.52 2.04 -4.54
CA LYS A 93 21.08 2.36 -3.23
C LYS A 93 22.00 3.56 -3.35
N VAL A 94 21.90 4.52 -2.44
CA VAL A 94 22.71 5.76 -2.45
C VAL A 94 23.46 5.90 -1.13
N ALA A 95 24.79 5.90 -1.17
CA ALA A 95 25.65 6.12 -0.01
C ALA A 95 26.00 7.61 0.11
N ILE A 96 25.68 8.23 1.26
CA ILE A 96 25.97 9.64 1.56
C ILE A 96 27.29 9.72 2.32
N CYS A 97 28.31 10.27 1.68
CA CYS A 97 29.63 10.47 2.27
C CYS A 97 29.81 11.94 2.65
N GLU A 98 29.95 12.21 3.95
CA GLU A 98 30.04 13.54 4.53
C GLU A 98 31.44 13.89 5.05
N GLN A 99 31.68 15.18 5.24
CA GLN A 99 32.88 15.68 5.92
C GLN A 99 32.67 15.62 7.43
N VAL A 100 33.41 14.75 8.12
CA VAL A 100 33.25 14.50 9.56
C VAL A 100 34.18 15.37 10.43
N GLU A 101 35.14 16.06 9.80
CA GLU A 101 36.06 16.99 10.46
C GLU A 101 35.79 18.42 9.99
N ASP A 102 35.96 19.39 10.89
CA ASP A 102 35.94 20.80 10.50
C ASP A 102 37.14 21.10 9.57
N PRO A 103 36.90 21.58 8.34
CA PRO A 103 37.97 21.98 7.43
C PRO A 103 38.96 22.98 8.02
N LYS A 104 38.55 23.79 9.00
CA LYS A 104 39.40 24.77 9.70
C LYS A 104 40.37 24.13 10.68
N LEU A 105 40.04 22.96 11.22
CA LEU A 105 40.84 22.24 12.23
C LEU A 105 41.69 21.10 11.62
N ALA A 106 41.34 20.64 10.41
CA ALA A 106 42.01 19.53 9.75
C ALA A 106 43.40 19.91 9.20
N LYS A 107 44.42 19.11 9.52
CA LYS A 107 45.75 19.16 8.87
C LYS A 107 45.77 18.22 7.66
N GLY A 108 45.54 18.75 6.46
CA GLY A 108 45.57 17.98 5.21
C GLY A 108 44.18 17.79 4.59
N LEU A 109 43.91 16.59 4.03
CA LEU A 109 42.60 16.26 3.49
C LEU A 109 41.60 16.01 4.63
N VAL A 110 40.47 16.72 4.59
CA VAL A 110 39.36 16.55 5.52
C VAL A 110 38.88 15.10 5.51
N LYS A 111 38.80 14.47 6.69
CA LYS A 111 38.28 13.10 6.80
C LYS A 111 36.84 13.05 6.32
N ARG A 112 36.54 12.01 5.54
CA ARG A 112 35.20 11.76 4.98
C ARG A 112 34.79 10.33 5.27
N GLU A 113 33.54 10.18 5.66
CA GLU A 113 32.96 8.89 6.00
C GLU A 113 31.53 8.81 5.46
N VAL A 114 31.13 7.61 5.04
CA VAL A 114 29.73 7.33 4.71
C VAL A 114 28.93 7.33 6.01
N ILE A 115 28.00 8.27 6.13
CA ILE A 115 27.15 8.48 7.32
C ILE A 115 25.78 7.82 7.21
N ARG A 116 25.32 7.50 5.99
CA ARG A 116 24.01 6.89 5.72
C ARG A 116 24.03 6.23 4.35
N ILE A 117 23.36 5.09 4.21
CA ILE A 117 23.02 4.46 2.94
C ILE A 117 21.50 4.51 2.84
N VAL A 118 20.99 5.05 1.74
CA VAL A 118 19.55 5.17 1.52
C VAL A 118 19.11 4.17 0.48
N THR A 119 18.11 3.40 0.84
CA THR A 119 17.52 2.34 0.02
C THR A 119 15.99 2.48 0.05
N PRO A 120 15.25 1.78 -0.82
CA PRO A 120 13.78 1.92 -0.88
C PRO A 120 13.09 1.64 0.45
N GLY A 121 13.53 0.63 1.20
CA GLY A 121 12.95 0.24 2.48
C GLY A 121 13.53 0.96 3.69
N THR A 122 14.56 1.80 3.50
CA THR A 122 15.23 2.49 4.60
C THR A 122 15.13 4.03 4.53
N ASN A 123 14.31 4.55 3.60
CA ASN A 123 14.07 5.97 3.47
C ASN A 123 13.22 6.50 4.65
N THR A 124 13.68 7.57 5.27
CA THR A 124 13.03 8.25 6.41
C THR A 124 12.57 9.67 6.07
N ASP A 125 12.76 10.13 4.82
CA ASP A 125 12.32 11.44 4.38
C ASP A 125 10.78 11.51 4.21
N MET A 126 10.13 12.36 5.01
CA MET A 126 8.68 12.56 4.97
C MET A 126 8.17 13.08 3.63
N GLN A 127 8.98 13.86 2.88
CA GLN A 127 8.56 14.35 1.57
C GLN A 127 8.52 13.23 0.52
N ALA A 128 9.26 12.14 0.75
CA ALA A 128 9.30 10.98 -0.12
C ALA A 128 8.20 9.95 0.22
N LEU A 129 7.84 9.88 1.50
CA LEU A 129 6.96 8.85 2.04
C LEU A 129 5.50 9.29 1.99
N ASP A 130 4.62 8.45 1.46
CA ASP A 130 3.18 8.62 1.63
C ASP A 130 2.84 8.57 3.13
N GLU A 131 2.24 9.63 3.66
CA GLU A 131 1.83 9.74 5.07
C GLU A 131 0.82 8.66 5.47
N SER A 132 0.02 8.16 4.51
CA SER A 132 -1.03 7.15 4.74
C SER A 132 -0.56 5.71 4.55
N LYS A 133 0.72 5.48 4.28
CA LYS A 133 1.29 4.14 4.04
C LYS A 133 2.57 3.90 4.86
N ASN A 134 2.75 2.69 5.34
CA ASN A 134 4.02 2.20 5.87
C ASN A 134 5.05 1.98 4.75
N ASN A 135 6.33 2.07 5.10
CA ASN A 135 7.45 1.78 4.21
C ASN A 135 8.26 0.59 4.75
N TYR A 136 7.71 -0.62 4.56
CA TYR A 136 8.32 -1.83 5.09
C TYR A 136 9.54 -2.27 4.28
N ILE A 137 10.59 -2.64 5.00
CA ILE A 137 11.65 -3.54 4.53
C ILE A 137 11.39 -4.94 5.08
N MET A 138 11.56 -5.96 4.25
CA MET A 138 11.36 -7.36 4.63
C MET A 138 12.66 -8.16 4.44
N CYS A 139 12.99 -9.01 5.41
CA CYS A 139 14.06 -9.98 5.31
C CYS A 139 13.48 -11.39 5.19
N ILE A 140 13.91 -12.15 4.18
CA ILE A 140 13.47 -13.51 3.93
C ILE A 140 14.67 -14.46 3.97
N VAL A 141 14.58 -15.46 4.84
CA VAL A 141 15.59 -16.51 4.97
C VAL A 141 14.96 -17.84 4.63
N TYR A 142 15.50 -18.53 3.62
CA TYR A 142 15.10 -19.91 3.30
C TYR A 142 16.12 -20.90 3.86
N LEU A 143 15.71 -21.71 4.85
CA LEU A 143 16.53 -22.73 5.50
C LEU A 143 15.65 -23.92 5.89
N ALA A 144 16.16 -25.14 5.69
CA ALA A 144 15.50 -26.40 6.09
C ALA A 144 14.00 -26.50 5.67
N ASP A 145 13.71 -26.15 4.41
CA ASP A 145 12.37 -26.13 3.82
C ASP A 145 11.35 -25.24 4.55
N LYS A 146 11.83 -24.22 5.26
CA LYS A 146 11.03 -23.17 5.89
C LYS A 146 11.53 -21.78 5.47
N TYR A 147 10.62 -20.82 5.52
CA TYR A 147 10.90 -19.41 5.31
C TYR A 147 10.77 -18.66 6.63
N GLY A 148 11.88 -18.11 7.12
CA GLY A 148 11.88 -17.09 8.16
C GLY A 148 11.63 -15.73 7.54
N ILE A 149 10.69 -14.98 8.11
CA ILE A 149 10.31 -13.65 7.63
C ILE A 149 10.46 -12.67 8.78
N SER A 150 11.15 -11.56 8.52
CA SER A 150 11.15 -10.41 9.42
C SER A 150 10.85 -9.13 8.66
N LEU A 151 10.18 -8.19 9.30
CA LEU A 151 9.65 -6.97 8.70
C LEU A 151 9.95 -5.79 9.60
N ALA A 152 10.44 -4.70 9.07
CA ALA A 152 10.60 -3.47 9.84
C ALA A 152 10.09 -2.25 9.05
N ASP A 153 9.51 -1.29 9.75
CA ASP A 153 9.32 0.08 9.24
C ASP A 153 10.15 1.01 10.11
N ILE A 154 11.22 1.54 9.53
CA ILE A 154 12.15 2.41 10.23
C ILE A 154 11.47 3.70 10.68
N SER A 155 10.49 4.17 9.92
CA SER A 155 9.82 5.44 10.17
C SER A 155 8.85 5.38 11.35
N THR A 156 8.26 4.22 11.63
CA THR A 156 7.31 4.02 12.76
C THR A 156 7.92 3.28 13.94
N GLY A 157 9.00 2.52 13.72
CA GLY A 157 9.60 1.65 14.73
C GLY A 157 8.90 0.28 14.82
N ASP A 158 8.06 -0.07 13.85
CA ASP A 158 7.44 -1.39 13.80
C ASP A 158 8.47 -2.46 13.42
N TYR A 159 8.43 -3.59 14.15
CA TYR A 159 9.33 -4.70 13.91
C TYR A 159 8.63 -6.04 14.19
N PHE A 160 8.48 -6.85 13.15
CA PHE A 160 7.71 -8.09 13.19
C PHE A 160 8.53 -9.29 12.74
N VAL A 161 8.11 -10.47 13.19
CA VAL A 161 8.72 -11.75 12.79
C VAL A 161 7.69 -12.87 12.72
N THR A 162 7.86 -13.76 11.74
CA THR A 162 7.06 -14.98 11.58
C THR A 162 7.86 -16.05 10.85
N GLU A 163 7.33 -17.28 10.85
CA GLU A 163 7.78 -18.36 9.98
C GLU A 163 6.65 -18.92 9.15
N VAL A 164 6.97 -19.38 7.94
CA VAL A 164 6.05 -20.09 7.07
C VAL A 164 6.73 -21.31 6.44
N ASP A 165 5.93 -22.33 6.13
CA ASP A 165 6.36 -23.65 5.66
C ASP A 165 6.18 -23.86 4.15
N THR A 166 5.61 -22.89 3.45
CA THR A 166 5.24 -23.00 2.04
C THR A 166 5.47 -21.68 1.32
N GLU A 167 5.95 -21.77 0.08
CA GLU A 167 6.13 -20.60 -0.82
C GLU A 167 4.84 -19.79 -0.94
N ARG A 168 3.70 -20.47 -0.96
CA ARG A 168 2.39 -19.82 -1.01
C ARG A 168 2.15 -18.87 0.17
N LYS A 169 2.37 -19.34 1.40
CA LYS A 169 2.20 -18.50 2.60
C LYS A 169 3.20 -17.34 2.61
N LEU A 170 4.39 -17.54 2.05
CA LEU A 170 5.37 -16.46 1.88
C LEU A 170 4.83 -15.37 0.92
N ILE A 171 4.30 -15.77 -0.24
CA ILE A 171 3.71 -14.83 -1.21
C ILE A 171 2.51 -14.09 -0.59
N ASP A 172 1.70 -14.76 0.23
CA ASP A 172 0.60 -14.12 0.96
C ASP A 172 1.14 -13.03 1.92
N GLU A 173 2.24 -13.28 2.64
CA GLU A 173 2.86 -12.28 3.53
C GLU A 173 3.53 -11.12 2.76
N ILE A 174 4.18 -11.38 1.62
CA ILE A 174 4.74 -10.33 0.76
C ILE A 174 3.63 -9.41 0.25
N ASN A 175 2.52 -9.97 -0.23
CA ASN A 175 1.37 -9.18 -0.69
C ASN A 175 0.66 -8.45 0.46
N LYS A 176 0.69 -9.03 1.66
CA LYS A 176 0.08 -8.46 2.86
C LYS A 176 0.75 -7.17 3.29
N PHE A 177 2.08 -7.16 3.37
CA PHE A 177 2.85 -5.99 3.83
C PHE A 177 3.33 -5.09 2.69
N ALA A 178 3.35 -5.59 1.44
CA ALA A 178 3.79 -4.86 0.26
C ALA A 178 5.11 -4.07 0.49
N PRO A 179 6.20 -4.75 0.89
CA PRO A 179 7.45 -4.10 1.24
C PRO A 179 8.06 -3.37 0.03
N SER A 180 8.73 -2.24 0.24
CA SER A 180 9.46 -1.54 -0.82
C SER A 180 10.80 -2.20 -1.11
N GLU A 181 11.34 -2.94 -0.15
CA GLU A 181 12.61 -3.65 -0.25
C GLU A 181 12.57 -5.02 0.43
N ILE A 182 13.17 -6.01 -0.22
CA ILE A 182 13.40 -7.35 0.31
C ILE A 182 14.89 -7.64 0.31
N ILE A 183 15.42 -8.00 1.46
CA ILE A 183 16.75 -8.59 1.60
C ILE A 183 16.61 -10.09 1.87
N CYS A 184 17.52 -10.90 1.33
CA CYS A 184 17.40 -12.35 1.47
C CYS A 184 18.75 -13.08 1.46
N ASN A 185 18.74 -14.34 1.89
CA ASN A 185 19.89 -15.23 1.74
C ASN A 185 19.97 -15.81 0.32
N GLU A 186 21.15 -16.30 -0.05
CA GLU A 186 21.41 -16.86 -1.39
C GLU A 186 20.49 -18.06 -1.70
N SER A 187 20.19 -18.89 -0.68
CA SER A 187 19.27 -20.02 -0.83
C SER A 187 17.86 -19.60 -1.23
N PHE A 188 17.33 -18.52 -0.67
CA PHE A 188 16.04 -17.97 -1.11
C PHE A 188 16.15 -17.42 -2.53
N TYR A 189 17.21 -16.67 -2.82
CA TYR A 189 17.44 -16.08 -4.14
C TYR A 189 17.51 -17.13 -5.27
N MET A 190 17.99 -18.34 -4.96
CA MET A 190 18.07 -19.48 -5.88
C MET A 190 16.89 -20.46 -5.80
N SER A 191 15.90 -20.23 -4.93
CA SER A 191 14.82 -21.18 -4.64
C SER A 191 13.80 -21.39 -5.78
N GLY A 192 13.88 -20.60 -6.84
CA GLY A 192 12.98 -20.66 -7.99
C GLY A 192 11.73 -19.79 -7.88
N VAL A 193 11.56 -19.07 -6.76
CA VAL A 193 10.53 -18.02 -6.60
C VAL A 193 10.70 -16.96 -7.69
N ASP A 194 9.61 -16.50 -8.30
CA ASP A 194 9.65 -15.53 -9.40
C ASP A 194 9.99 -14.11 -8.91
N LEU A 195 11.29 -13.86 -8.73
CA LEU A 195 11.82 -12.54 -8.38
C LEU A 195 11.52 -11.48 -9.46
N SER A 196 11.28 -11.91 -10.71
CA SER A 196 10.99 -10.99 -11.81
C SER A 196 9.59 -10.40 -11.70
N ASP A 197 8.62 -11.19 -11.23
CA ASP A 197 7.28 -10.72 -10.90
C ASP A 197 7.32 -9.71 -9.74
N MET A 198 8.07 -10.01 -8.68
CA MET A 198 8.23 -9.11 -7.53
C MET A 198 8.82 -7.76 -7.94
N LYS A 199 9.83 -7.76 -8.82
CA LYS A 199 10.48 -6.54 -9.28
C LYS A 199 9.63 -5.75 -10.27
N ASN A 200 9.08 -6.41 -11.29
CA ASN A 200 8.44 -5.73 -12.41
C ASN A 200 6.95 -5.43 -12.17
N ARG A 201 6.23 -6.34 -11.50
CA ARG A 201 4.79 -6.18 -11.26
C ARG A 201 4.51 -5.46 -9.94
N LEU A 202 5.23 -5.83 -8.87
CA LEU A 202 5.01 -5.26 -7.54
C LEU A 202 5.92 -4.05 -7.23
N GLY A 203 6.97 -3.82 -8.03
CA GLY A 203 7.88 -2.70 -7.82
C GLY A 203 8.81 -2.86 -6.61
N ILE A 204 9.07 -4.10 -6.18
CA ILE A 204 9.86 -4.39 -4.98
C ILE A 204 11.33 -4.55 -5.35
N ALA A 205 12.23 -3.84 -4.65
CA ALA A 205 13.66 -4.05 -4.78
C ALA A 205 14.09 -5.31 -4.02
N VAL A 206 14.80 -6.24 -4.66
CA VAL A 206 15.27 -7.48 -4.03
C VAL A 206 16.79 -7.55 -4.05
N TYR A 207 17.41 -7.74 -2.89
CA TYR A 207 18.86 -7.85 -2.73
C TYR A 207 19.25 -9.14 -1.98
N SER A 208 20.17 -9.93 -2.54
CA SER A 208 20.81 -11.01 -1.81
C SER A 208 21.97 -10.47 -0.98
N LEU A 209 22.00 -10.80 0.31
CA LEU A 209 23.12 -10.48 1.19
C LEU A 209 24.09 -11.66 1.33
N GLU A 210 25.28 -11.39 1.85
CA GLU A 210 26.30 -12.41 2.09
C GLU A 210 25.89 -13.39 3.20
N ALA A 211 26.39 -14.63 3.15
CA ALA A 211 25.97 -15.70 4.07
C ALA A 211 26.22 -15.39 5.56
N TRP A 212 27.22 -14.56 5.89
CA TRP A 212 27.57 -14.26 7.28
C TRP A 212 26.47 -13.48 8.03
N TYR A 213 25.66 -12.68 7.33
CA TYR A 213 24.50 -11.98 7.91
C TYR A 213 23.49 -12.96 8.52
N PHE A 214 23.39 -14.17 7.95
CA PHE A 214 22.39 -15.17 8.29
C PHE A 214 22.93 -16.29 9.17
N SER A 215 24.03 -16.04 9.89
CA SER A 215 24.54 -16.98 10.89
C SER A 215 23.77 -16.85 12.20
N ASP A 216 23.38 -17.99 12.78
CA ASP A 216 22.58 -18.06 14.01
C ASP A 216 23.20 -17.22 15.15
N GLU A 217 24.50 -17.38 15.38
CA GLU A 217 25.24 -16.66 16.43
C GLU A 217 25.23 -15.14 16.22
N THR A 218 25.45 -14.68 14.98
CA THR A 218 25.45 -13.24 14.67
C THR A 218 24.05 -12.65 14.82
N ALA A 219 23.02 -13.34 14.34
CA ALA A 219 21.64 -12.89 14.44
C ALA A 219 21.18 -12.81 15.91
N GLU A 220 21.45 -13.83 16.71
CA GLU A 220 21.09 -13.87 18.12
C GLU A 220 21.83 -12.80 18.94
N ASN A 221 23.15 -12.63 18.71
CA ASN A 221 23.93 -11.60 19.40
C ASN A 221 23.45 -10.18 19.04
N THR A 222 23.16 -9.92 17.76
CA THR A 222 22.66 -8.62 17.30
C THR A 222 21.33 -8.26 17.98
N LEU A 223 20.40 -9.23 18.10
CA LEU A 223 19.12 -9.01 18.77
C LEU A 223 19.28 -8.81 20.29
N LYS A 224 20.12 -9.62 20.95
CA LYS A 224 20.39 -9.50 22.39
C LYS A 224 21.01 -8.15 22.75
N GLU A 225 21.99 -7.70 21.98
CA GLU A 225 22.65 -6.41 22.17
C GLU A 225 21.67 -5.25 22.01
N HIS A 226 20.84 -5.29 20.97
CA HIS A 226 19.86 -4.24 20.68
C HIS A 226 18.75 -4.13 21.75
N PHE A 227 18.09 -5.24 22.05
CA PHE A 227 17.00 -5.26 23.03
C PHE A 227 17.49 -5.29 24.49
N LYS A 228 18.81 -5.36 24.69
CA LYS A 228 19.45 -5.41 26.02
C LYS A 228 18.94 -6.58 26.88
N VAL A 229 18.75 -7.74 26.25
CA VAL A 229 18.26 -8.98 26.90
C VAL A 229 19.35 -10.04 26.94
N GLN A 230 19.33 -10.88 27.97
CA GLN A 230 20.29 -12.01 28.09
C GLN A 230 19.85 -13.23 27.28
N SER A 231 18.54 -13.42 27.07
CA SER A 231 17.95 -14.51 26.30
C SER A 231 16.85 -14.01 25.38
N LEU A 232 16.64 -14.70 24.26
CA LEU A 232 15.57 -14.39 23.30
C LEU A 232 14.19 -14.91 23.74
N GLU A 233 14.13 -15.73 24.80
CA GLU A 233 12.86 -16.27 25.33
C GLU A 233 11.90 -15.14 25.75
N GLY A 234 12.43 -14.08 26.37
CA GLY A 234 11.65 -12.91 26.77
C GLY A 234 11.07 -12.09 25.61
N LEU A 235 11.55 -12.32 24.38
CA LEU A 235 11.06 -11.68 23.15
C LEU A 235 10.04 -12.55 22.40
N GLY A 236 9.73 -13.76 22.89
CA GLY A 236 8.80 -14.68 22.25
C GLY A 236 9.31 -15.30 20.94
N LEU A 237 10.63 -15.36 20.76
CA LEU A 237 11.28 -15.84 19.53
C LEU A 237 11.64 -17.33 19.54
N SER A 238 11.46 -18.02 20.67
CA SER A 238 11.90 -19.41 20.85
C SER A 238 11.32 -20.38 19.83
N ASP A 239 10.09 -20.12 19.37
CA ASP A 239 9.39 -20.95 18.38
C ASP A 239 9.68 -20.56 16.92
N TYR A 240 10.49 -19.52 16.70
CA TYR A 240 10.76 -18.91 15.39
C TYR A 240 12.26 -18.91 15.07
N ALA A 241 12.91 -20.07 15.00
CA ALA A 241 14.35 -20.19 14.72
C ALA A 241 14.80 -19.52 13.40
N CYS A 242 14.18 -19.85 12.26
CA CYS A 242 14.42 -19.20 10.96
C CYS A 242 13.99 -17.73 10.98
N GLY A 243 12.88 -17.42 11.68
CA GLY A 243 12.42 -16.04 11.86
C GLY A 243 13.43 -15.17 12.62
N THR A 244 14.10 -15.75 13.63
CA THR A 244 15.14 -15.10 14.44
C THR A 244 16.36 -14.75 13.59
N ILE A 245 16.79 -15.65 12.70
CA ILE A 245 17.88 -15.39 11.75
C ILE A 245 17.50 -14.22 10.83
N ALA A 246 16.28 -14.25 10.26
CA ALA A 246 15.79 -13.18 9.41
C ALA A 246 15.74 -11.83 10.15
N ALA A 247 15.30 -11.84 11.41
CA ALA A 247 15.25 -10.67 12.26
C ALA A 247 16.65 -10.11 12.52
N GLY A 248 17.58 -10.92 13.02
CA GLY A 248 18.95 -10.46 13.30
C GLY A 248 19.67 -9.95 12.04
N ALA A 249 19.52 -10.63 10.90
CA ALA A 249 20.06 -10.18 9.62
C ALA A 249 19.46 -8.82 9.19
N LEU A 250 18.14 -8.64 9.35
CA LEU A 250 17.46 -7.37 9.07
C LEU A 250 18.01 -6.25 9.95
N LEU A 251 18.06 -6.47 11.27
CA LEU A 251 18.54 -5.47 12.20
C LEU A 251 20.00 -5.07 11.93
N ARG A 252 20.84 -6.05 11.58
CA ARG A 252 22.23 -5.78 11.18
C ARG A 252 22.30 -4.92 9.93
N TYR A 253 21.52 -5.24 8.91
CA TYR A 253 21.42 -4.46 7.68
C TYR A 253 20.93 -3.03 7.96
N LEU A 254 19.96 -2.86 8.87
CA LEU A 254 19.50 -1.55 9.31
C LEU A 254 20.60 -0.76 10.02
N TYR A 255 21.40 -1.38 10.88
CA TYR A 255 22.53 -0.72 11.52
C TYR A 255 23.57 -0.23 10.51
N GLU A 256 23.86 -1.00 9.48
CA GLU A 256 24.87 -0.65 8.47
C GLU A 256 24.38 0.41 7.48
N THR A 257 23.08 0.41 7.17
CA THR A 257 22.48 1.43 6.31
C THR A 257 22.27 2.75 7.05
N GLN A 258 21.73 2.71 8.27
CA GLN A 258 21.42 3.92 9.04
C GLN A 258 22.62 4.51 9.77
N LYS A 259 23.60 3.66 10.15
CA LYS A 259 24.80 4.03 10.91
C LYS A 259 24.52 4.88 12.15
N ASN A 260 23.40 4.58 12.79
CA ASN A 260 22.93 5.26 13.99
C ASN A 260 22.35 4.23 14.97
N ASP A 261 22.12 4.66 16.21
CA ASP A 261 21.38 3.85 17.17
C ASP A 261 19.90 3.77 16.76
N LEU A 262 19.37 2.55 16.73
CA LEU A 262 18.01 2.25 16.25
C LEU A 262 17.02 2.16 17.42
N GLY A 263 17.18 3.00 18.44
CA GLY A 263 16.44 2.90 19.71
C GLY A 263 14.91 3.04 19.58
N ASN A 264 14.39 3.46 18.43
CA ASN A 264 12.97 3.47 18.11
C ASN A 264 12.40 2.07 17.80
N LEU A 265 13.23 1.08 17.42
CA LEU A 265 12.81 -0.32 17.29
C LEU A 265 12.76 -0.97 18.67
N SER A 266 11.88 -0.49 19.54
CA SER A 266 11.88 -0.82 20.97
C SER A 266 11.41 -2.24 21.29
N ALA A 267 10.65 -2.87 20.40
CA ALA A 267 10.15 -4.22 20.58
C ALA A 267 10.09 -4.97 19.25
N ILE A 268 10.30 -6.28 19.29
CA ILE A 268 10.04 -7.21 18.20
C ILE A 268 8.77 -8.01 18.51
N HIS A 269 7.87 -8.10 17.54
CA HIS A 269 6.57 -8.72 17.71
C HIS A 269 6.46 -9.99 16.84
N PRO A 270 6.53 -11.19 17.45
CA PRO A 270 6.16 -12.42 16.76
C PRO A 270 4.66 -12.41 16.46
N TYR A 271 4.28 -12.79 15.24
CA TYR A 271 2.88 -12.90 14.87
C TYR A 271 2.59 -14.22 14.15
N SER A 272 1.36 -14.70 14.30
CA SER A 272 0.89 -15.91 13.63
C SER A 272 0.03 -15.55 12.42
N THR A 273 0.30 -16.22 11.29
CA THR A 273 -0.44 -16.02 10.02
C THR A 273 -1.93 -16.37 10.11
N GLY A 274 -2.36 -17.14 11.12
CA GLY A 274 -3.75 -17.56 11.32
C GLY A 274 -4.68 -16.55 12.01
N LYS A 275 -4.19 -15.39 12.46
CA LYS A 275 -5.01 -14.39 13.17
C LYS A 275 -5.93 -13.58 12.24
N TYR A 276 -5.55 -13.45 10.97
CA TYR A 276 -6.21 -12.58 10.01
C TYR A 276 -6.76 -13.37 8.82
N MET A 277 -7.82 -12.83 8.20
CA MET A 277 -8.37 -13.33 6.95
C MET A 277 -7.31 -13.20 5.85
N ILE A 278 -7.13 -14.26 5.07
CA ILE A 278 -6.19 -14.23 3.94
C ILE A 278 -6.93 -13.70 2.71
N ILE A 279 -6.35 -12.65 2.12
CA ILE A 279 -6.84 -12.01 0.90
C ILE A 279 -5.67 -11.96 -0.08
N ASP A 280 -5.79 -12.69 -1.18
CA ASP A 280 -4.75 -12.74 -2.20
C ASP A 280 -4.66 -11.42 -3.00
N SER A 281 -3.53 -11.22 -3.68
CA SER A 281 -3.27 -9.99 -4.45
C SER A 281 -4.36 -9.72 -5.50
N SER A 282 -4.84 -10.78 -6.17
CA SER A 282 -5.91 -10.67 -7.16
C SER A 282 -7.19 -10.12 -6.53
N THR A 283 -7.58 -10.63 -5.36
CA THR A 283 -8.77 -10.19 -4.64
C THR A 283 -8.66 -8.79 -4.09
N ARG A 284 -7.49 -8.39 -3.57
CA ARG A 284 -7.26 -7.01 -3.11
C ARG A 284 -7.51 -6.00 -4.22
N ARG A 285 -7.03 -6.28 -5.43
CA ARG A 285 -7.23 -5.43 -6.62
C ARG A 285 -8.67 -5.48 -7.12
N ASN A 286 -9.27 -6.66 -7.23
CA ASN A 286 -10.62 -6.84 -7.78
C ASN A 286 -11.72 -6.21 -6.89
N LEU A 287 -11.50 -6.22 -5.57
CA LEU A 287 -12.35 -5.54 -4.60
C LEU A 287 -12.00 -4.06 -4.41
N GLU A 288 -10.93 -3.56 -5.05
CA GLU A 288 -10.46 -2.18 -4.96
C GLU A 288 -10.36 -1.73 -3.50
N LEU A 289 -9.68 -2.52 -2.65
CA LEU A 289 -9.68 -2.30 -1.20
C LEU A 289 -9.00 -0.98 -0.81
N VAL A 290 -7.80 -0.73 -1.36
CA VAL A 290 -7.00 0.47 -1.03
C VAL A 290 -6.83 1.41 -2.22
N GLU A 291 -6.83 0.87 -3.44
CA GLU A 291 -6.69 1.61 -4.69
C GLU A 291 -7.60 1.05 -5.79
N THR A 292 -7.95 1.89 -6.76
CA THR A 292 -8.75 1.52 -7.94
C THR A 292 -7.94 0.74 -8.97
N LEU A 293 -8.58 -0.16 -9.71
CA LEU A 293 -7.92 -1.02 -10.70
C LEU A 293 -7.28 -0.25 -11.87
N ARG A 294 -7.93 0.82 -12.36
CA ARG A 294 -7.50 1.55 -13.58
C ARG A 294 -6.54 2.70 -13.30
N GLU A 295 -6.91 3.56 -12.36
CA GLU A 295 -6.19 4.82 -12.12
C GLU A 295 -5.18 4.72 -10.98
N LYS A 296 -5.15 3.58 -10.25
CA LYS A 296 -4.36 3.37 -9.03
C LYS A 296 -4.50 4.52 -8.02
N GLN A 297 -5.72 5.05 -7.89
CA GLN A 297 -6.04 6.12 -6.95
C GLN A 297 -6.77 5.58 -5.72
N LYS A 298 -6.62 6.28 -4.60
CA LYS A 298 -7.42 6.03 -3.40
C LYS A 298 -8.90 6.34 -3.63
N ARG A 299 -9.23 7.42 -4.33
CA ARG A 299 -10.63 7.80 -4.58
C ARG A 299 -11.33 6.71 -5.41
N GLY A 300 -12.40 6.13 -4.87
CA GLY A 300 -13.09 4.99 -5.49
C GLY A 300 -12.63 3.63 -4.97
N SER A 301 -11.78 3.57 -3.95
CA SER A 301 -11.51 2.35 -3.18
C SER A 301 -12.39 2.24 -1.93
N LEU A 302 -12.41 1.06 -1.29
CA LEU A 302 -13.05 0.90 0.02
C LEU A 302 -12.42 1.81 1.07
N LEU A 303 -11.08 1.89 1.08
CA LEU A 303 -10.33 2.73 2.01
C LEU A 303 -10.77 4.19 1.91
N TRP A 304 -11.04 4.73 0.73
CA TRP A 304 -11.54 6.10 0.59
C TRP A 304 -12.88 6.36 1.31
N VAL A 305 -13.78 5.37 1.31
CA VAL A 305 -15.06 5.48 2.00
C VAL A 305 -14.86 5.44 3.52
N LEU A 306 -14.06 4.48 3.99
CA LEU A 306 -13.84 4.24 5.42
C LEU A 306 -12.93 5.27 6.09
N ASP A 307 -12.00 5.83 5.33
CA ASP A 307 -10.98 6.73 5.84
C ASP A 307 -11.50 8.17 5.93
N LYS A 308 -11.81 8.55 7.17
CA LYS A 308 -12.14 9.89 7.67
C LYS A 308 -11.25 10.22 8.88
N THR A 309 -10.11 9.54 9.01
CA THR A 309 -9.17 9.75 10.11
C THR A 309 -8.58 11.15 10.02
N LYS A 310 -8.15 11.67 11.16
CA LYS A 310 -7.59 13.02 11.30
C LYS A 310 -6.08 13.04 11.33
N THR A 311 -5.47 11.91 11.66
CA THR A 311 -4.02 11.74 11.77
C THR A 311 -3.49 10.79 10.70
N ALA A 312 -2.23 10.99 10.28
CA ALA A 312 -1.54 10.12 9.35
C ALA A 312 -1.35 8.70 9.91
N MET A 313 -1.01 8.59 11.20
CA MET A 313 -0.89 7.31 11.90
C MET A 313 -2.22 6.55 11.95
N GLY A 314 -3.34 7.23 12.23
CA GLY A 314 -4.67 6.63 12.14
C GLY A 314 -5.00 6.12 10.74
N ALA A 315 -4.65 6.89 9.70
CA ALA A 315 -4.86 6.46 8.30
C ALA A 315 -4.07 5.18 7.96
N ARG A 316 -2.80 5.08 8.41
CA ARG A 316 -1.98 3.86 8.26
C ARG A 316 -2.59 2.68 9.00
N THR A 317 -3.02 2.88 10.25
CA THR A 317 -3.68 1.83 11.05
C THR A 317 -4.97 1.34 10.40
N LEU A 318 -5.81 2.25 9.88
CA LEU A 318 -7.03 1.86 9.17
C LEU A 318 -6.72 1.08 7.88
N ARG A 319 -5.72 1.52 7.10
CA ARG A 319 -5.26 0.77 5.92
C ARG A 319 -4.86 -0.65 6.31
N ALA A 320 -4.05 -0.80 7.37
CA ALA A 320 -3.64 -2.10 7.88
C ALA A 320 -4.85 -2.96 8.29
N TYR A 321 -5.87 -2.37 8.94
CA TYR A 321 -7.10 -3.09 9.28
C TYR A 321 -7.84 -3.58 8.02
N VAL A 322 -7.95 -2.75 6.98
CA VAL A 322 -8.58 -3.13 5.69
C VAL A 322 -7.84 -4.29 5.02
N GLU A 323 -6.50 -4.28 5.09
CA GLU A 323 -5.65 -5.31 4.49
C GLU A 323 -5.54 -6.58 5.36
N GLN A 324 -5.91 -6.49 6.64
CA GLN A 324 -5.81 -7.56 7.63
C GLN A 324 -7.10 -7.68 8.47
N PRO A 325 -8.24 -8.11 7.88
CA PRO A 325 -9.46 -8.37 8.65
C PRO A 325 -9.23 -9.48 9.67
N LEU A 326 -9.88 -9.41 10.83
CA LEU A 326 -9.70 -10.37 11.91
C LEU A 326 -10.47 -11.67 11.65
N ILE A 327 -9.99 -12.79 12.19
CA ILE A 327 -10.74 -14.06 12.29
C ILE A 327 -11.32 -14.24 13.71
N ASP A 328 -10.72 -13.63 14.73
CA ASP A 328 -11.19 -13.74 16.10
C ASP A 328 -12.48 -12.94 16.32
N LYS A 329 -13.58 -13.66 16.59
CA LYS A 329 -14.90 -13.07 16.84
C LYS A 329 -14.90 -12.06 18.00
N THR A 330 -14.17 -12.35 19.07
CA THR A 330 -14.17 -11.53 20.29
C THR A 330 -13.51 -10.19 20.01
N GLU A 331 -12.36 -10.19 19.31
CA GLU A 331 -11.68 -8.96 18.91
C GLU A 331 -12.55 -8.11 17.96
N ILE A 332 -13.28 -8.76 17.03
CA ILE A 332 -14.23 -8.07 16.14
C ILE A 332 -15.37 -7.41 16.94
N GLU A 333 -15.96 -8.13 17.89
CA GLU A 333 -17.07 -7.63 18.70
C GLU A 333 -16.65 -6.46 19.60
N LEU A 334 -15.42 -6.49 20.14
CA LEU A 334 -14.84 -5.37 20.90
C LEU A 334 -14.68 -4.11 20.06
N ARG A 335 -14.25 -4.24 18.80
CA ARG A 335 -14.16 -3.10 17.86
C ARG A 335 -15.55 -2.52 17.55
N GLN A 336 -16.53 -3.39 17.33
CA GLN A 336 -17.92 -2.98 17.07
C GLN A 336 -18.57 -2.30 18.28
N GLU A 337 -18.21 -2.71 19.50
CA GLU A 337 -18.67 -2.08 20.73
C GLU A 337 -18.14 -0.65 20.85
N ALA A 338 -16.84 -0.43 20.63
CA ALA A 338 -16.24 0.90 20.64
C ALA A 338 -16.90 1.85 19.62
N ILE A 339 -17.18 1.37 18.41
CA ILE A 339 -17.89 2.15 17.37
C ILE A 339 -19.32 2.48 17.80
N GLY A 340 -20.01 1.53 18.46
CA GLY A 340 -21.35 1.75 18.99
C GLY A 340 -21.38 2.84 20.05
N GLU A 341 -20.50 2.75 21.04
CA GLU A 341 -20.41 3.75 22.13
C GLU A 341 -20.09 5.16 21.61
N LEU A 342 -19.18 5.28 20.63
CA LEU A 342 -18.87 6.55 19.97
C LEU A 342 -20.06 7.14 19.20
N ASN A 343 -20.91 6.29 18.61
CA ASN A 343 -22.13 6.74 17.91
C ASN A 343 -23.27 7.09 18.88
N ASP A 344 -23.31 6.48 20.06
CA ASP A 344 -24.25 6.86 21.12
C ASP A 344 -23.90 8.24 21.72
N HIS A 345 -22.62 8.65 21.68
CA HIS A 345 -22.10 9.93 22.20
C HIS A 345 -21.58 10.86 21.09
N VAL A 346 -22.49 11.30 20.20
CA VAL A 346 -22.15 12.09 19.00
C VAL A 346 -21.36 13.38 19.31
N ILE A 347 -21.69 14.10 20.40
CA ILE A 347 -21.01 15.35 20.77
C ILE A 347 -19.54 15.06 21.12
N THR A 348 -19.31 14.14 22.06
CA THR A 348 -17.98 13.69 22.49
C THR A 348 -17.16 13.17 21.31
N ARG A 349 -17.79 12.43 20.37
CA ARG A 349 -17.15 11.97 19.13
C ARG A 349 -16.66 13.12 18.26
N GLU A 350 -17.46 14.16 18.04
CA GLU A 350 -17.03 15.31 17.23
C GLU A 350 -15.96 16.15 17.94
N GLU A 351 -16.04 16.30 19.27
CA GLU A 351 -15.00 16.97 20.07
C GLU A 351 -13.66 16.21 19.97
N LEU A 352 -13.67 14.87 20.08
CA LEU A 352 -12.49 14.04 19.86
C LEU A 352 -11.88 14.29 18.47
N ARG A 353 -12.69 14.45 17.42
CA ARG A 353 -12.18 14.73 16.07
C ARG A 353 -11.51 16.09 15.96
N GLU A 354 -12.03 17.10 16.64
CA GLU A 354 -11.42 18.43 16.67
C GLU A 354 -10.06 18.39 17.39
N TYR A 355 -9.93 17.64 18.48
CA TYR A 355 -8.65 17.46 19.19
C TYR A 355 -7.65 16.57 18.43
N LEU A 356 -8.12 15.59 17.65
CA LEU A 356 -7.26 14.74 16.81
C LEU A 356 -6.68 15.50 15.60
N ASN A 357 -7.42 16.47 15.06
CA ASN A 357 -7.03 17.21 13.85
C ASN A 357 -5.66 17.94 13.90
N PRO A 358 -5.29 18.63 15.00
CA PRO A 358 -3.97 19.26 15.12
C PRO A 358 -2.83 18.31 15.50
N ILE A 359 -3.10 17.01 15.72
CA ILE A 359 -2.06 16.03 16.08
C ILE A 359 -1.27 15.65 14.84
N TYR A 360 0.02 15.96 14.85
CA TYR A 360 0.97 15.54 13.82
C TYR A 360 1.33 14.06 13.97
N ASP A 361 2.06 13.53 13.00
CA ASP A 361 2.52 12.14 12.97
C ASP A 361 3.58 11.88 14.06
N LEU A 362 3.11 11.56 15.28
CA LEU A 362 3.95 11.33 16.45
C LEU A 362 4.94 10.17 16.22
N GLU A 363 4.53 9.11 15.50
CA GLU A 363 5.40 7.96 15.19
C GLU A 363 6.61 8.39 14.36
N ARG A 364 6.40 9.16 13.29
CA ARG A 364 7.51 9.62 12.44
C ARG A 364 8.31 10.75 13.07
N LEU A 365 7.67 11.62 13.85
CA LEU A 365 8.36 12.70 14.57
C LEU A 365 9.35 12.13 15.60
N ILE A 366 8.93 11.14 16.42
CA ILE A 366 9.83 10.56 17.42
C ILE A 366 11.00 9.82 16.78
N THR A 367 10.77 9.13 15.65
CA THR A 367 11.86 8.53 14.89
C THR A 367 12.92 9.57 14.49
N ARG A 368 12.52 10.76 13.98
CA ARG A 368 13.47 11.82 13.63
C ARG A 368 14.23 12.37 14.85
N VAL A 369 13.57 12.42 16.00
CA VAL A 369 14.19 12.82 17.27
C VAL A 369 15.27 11.82 17.67
N THR A 370 14.97 10.51 17.65
CA THR A 370 15.93 9.43 17.91
C THR A 370 17.09 9.43 16.90
N TYR A 371 16.77 9.68 15.62
CA TYR A 371 17.76 9.74 14.54
C TYR A 371 18.61 11.02 14.53
N ARG A 372 18.35 11.95 15.44
CA ARG A 372 19.04 13.25 15.54
C ARG A 372 18.89 14.13 14.29
N THR A 373 17.87 13.87 13.47
CA THR A 373 17.53 14.64 12.25
C THR A 373 16.32 15.57 12.45
N ALA A 374 15.70 15.54 13.64
CA ALA A 374 14.66 16.49 14.02
C ALA A 374 15.21 17.92 14.12
N ASN A 375 14.44 18.85 13.57
CA ASN A 375 14.67 20.29 13.60
C ASN A 375 13.78 20.95 14.69
N PRO A 376 13.97 22.24 15.00
CA PRO A 376 13.18 22.97 15.99
C PRO A 376 11.68 22.99 15.73
N ARG A 377 11.25 23.03 14.46
CA ARG A 377 9.82 23.01 14.11
C ARG A 377 9.19 21.66 14.38
N ASP A 378 9.94 20.57 14.25
CA ASP A 378 9.46 19.22 14.59
C ASP A 378 9.18 19.09 16.09
N LEU A 379 10.00 19.72 16.95
CA LEU A 379 9.79 19.77 18.39
C LEU A 379 8.56 20.60 18.77
N ILE A 380 8.30 21.70 18.06
CA ILE A 380 7.06 22.48 18.22
C ILE A 380 5.86 21.67 17.73
N ALA A 381 5.94 20.97 16.60
CA ALA A 381 4.90 20.07 16.12
C ALA A 381 4.62 18.94 17.14
N PHE A 382 5.66 18.39 17.75
CA PHE A 382 5.57 17.43 18.83
C PHE A 382 4.85 18.01 20.06
N LYS A 383 5.27 19.19 20.55
CA LYS A 383 4.59 19.93 21.64
C LYS A 383 3.11 20.15 21.35
N ASN A 384 2.79 20.68 20.17
CA ASN A 384 1.41 20.98 19.78
C ASN A 384 0.57 19.70 19.75
N SER A 385 1.13 18.59 19.28
CA SER A 385 0.46 17.29 19.27
C SER A 385 0.18 16.77 20.68
N ILE A 386 1.20 16.75 21.56
CA ILE A 386 1.04 16.21 22.92
C ILE A 386 0.15 17.09 23.81
N SER A 387 0.06 18.40 23.53
CA SER A 387 -0.84 19.32 24.26
C SER A 387 -2.32 18.97 24.11
N MET A 388 -2.67 18.17 23.09
CA MET A 388 -4.05 17.71 22.82
C MET A 388 -4.38 16.39 23.51
N LEU A 389 -3.40 15.70 24.10
CA LEU A 389 -3.61 14.41 24.76
C LEU A 389 -4.42 14.50 26.07
N PRO A 390 -4.19 15.48 26.96
CA PRO A 390 -5.00 15.64 28.17
C PRO A 390 -6.52 15.78 27.91
N PRO A 391 -7.00 16.67 27.01
CA PRO A 391 -8.43 16.76 26.74
C PRO A 391 -8.99 15.48 26.11
N ILE A 392 -8.26 14.83 25.19
CA ILE A 392 -8.67 13.52 24.63
C ILE A 392 -8.84 12.48 25.73
N LYS A 393 -7.88 12.38 26.66
CA LYS A 393 -7.93 11.42 27.76
C LYS A 393 -9.11 11.67 28.70
N SER A 394 -9.46 12.94 28.94
CA SER A 394 -10.62 13.33 29.74
C SER A 394 -11.95 13.00 29.04
N LEU A 395 -12.05 13.20 27.72
CA LEU A 395 -13.26 12.83 26.98
C LEU A 395 -13.45 11.31 26.95
N LEU A 396 -12.35 10.55 26.99
CA LEU A 396 -12.41 9.09 27.04
C LEU A 396 -12.97 8.52 28.35
N ASP A 397 -13.03 9.30 29.43
CA ASP A 397 -13.64 8.89 30.72
C ASP A 397 -15.15 8.68 30.61
N GLU A 398 -15.81 9.27 29.60
CA GLU A 398 -17.25 9.12 29.39
C GLU A 398 -17.65 7.74 28.85
N PHE A 399 -16.67 6.96 28.37
CA PHE A 399 -16.92 5.66 27.74
C PHE A 399 -16.63 4.51 28.69
N ASP A 400 -17.49 3.49 28.65
CA ASP A 400 -17.39 2.34 29.55
C ASP A 400 -16.76 1.09 28.91
N GLY A 401 -16.67 1.06 27.59
CA GLY A 401 -16.21 -0.07 26.80
C GLY A 401 -14.76 -0.46 27.07
N ALA A 402 -14.52 -1.78 27.13
CA ALA A 402 -13.21 -2.32 27.47
C ALA A 402 -12.09 -1.83 26.52
N LEU A 403 -12.39 -1.72 25.22
CA LEU A 403 -11.40 -1.29 24.24
C LEU A 403 -11.04 0.20 24.38
N LEU A 404 -12.03 1.08 24.57
CA LEU A 404 -11.79 2.52 24.75
C LEU A 404 -11.08 2.81 26.08
N LYS A 405 -11.41 2.09 27.16
CA LYS A 405 -10.68 2.17 28.43
C LYS A 405 -9.24 1.70 28.31
N ASN A 406 -8.97 0.63 27.57
CA ASN A 406 -7.60 0.19 27.32
C ASN A 406 -6.81 1.25 26.54
N ILE A 407 -7.40 1.83 25.49
CA ILE A 407 -6.80 2.94 24.74
C ILE A 407 -6.51 4.13 25.66
N GLN A 408 -7.45 4.50 26.51
CA GLN A 408 -7.27 5.58 27.48
C GLN A 408 -6.12 5.32 28.46
N ASN A 409 -5.99 4.09 28.96
CA ASN A 409 -4.90 3.68 29.85
C ASN A 409 -3.53 3.69 29.17
N ASP A 410 -3.50 3.47 27.85
CA ASP A 410 -2.28 3.53 27.04
C ASP A 410 -1.89 4.97 26.65
N ILE A 411 -2.83 5.93 26.70
CA ILE A 411 -2.56 7.34 26.45
C ILE A 411 -1.91 7.97 27.69
N ASP A 412 -0.68 8.45 27.52
CA ASP A 412 0.00 9.29 28.48
C ASP A 412 -0.08 10.77 28.09
N ALA A 413 -0.39 11.64 29.05
CA ALA A 413 -0.54 13.08 28.84
C ALA A 413 0.81 13.79 28.58
N MET A 414 1.93 13.24 29.09
CA MET A 414 3.28 13.75 28.86
C MET A 414 3.45 15.27 29.11
N GLU A 415 2.78 15.78 30.16
CA GLU A 415 2.73 17.22 30.47
C GLU A 415 4.12 17.81 30.75
N GLU A 416 5.01 17.02 31.33
CA GLU A 416 6.40 17.39 31.60
C GLU A 416 7.21 17.59 30.32
N LEU A 417 6.99 16.78 29.28
CA LEU A 417 7.63 16.94 27.97
C LEU A 417 7.07 18.16 27.23
N CYS A 418 5.75 18.40 27.33
CA CYS A 418 5.12 19.60 26.78
C CYS A 418 5.70 20.85 27.42
N SER A 419 5.82 20.86 28.75
CA SER A 419 6.41 21.96 29.52
C SER A 419 7.90 22.16 29.21
N LEU A 420 8.63 21.07 28.97
CA LEU A 420 10.05 21.12 28.59
C LEU A 420 10.25 21.85 27.27
N VAL A 421 9.51 21.48 26.22
CA VAL A 421 9.61 22.14 24.92
C VAL A 421 9.11 23.58 25.00
N ASP A 422 7.99 23.80 25.70
CA ASP A 422 7.40 25.13 25.83
C ASP A 422 8.32 26.13 26.52
N ARG A 423 9.06 25.73 27.55
CA ARG A 423 10.00 26.65 28.21
C ARG A 423 11.32 26.80 27.46
N SER A 424 11.68 25.86 26.57
CA SER A 424 13.01 25.83 25.95
C SER A 424 13.06 26.35 24.53
N ILE A 425 12.08 26.03 23.67
CA ILE A 425 12.14 26.32 22.23
C ILE A 425 11.21 27.49 21.88
N MET A 426 11.67 28.38 20.99
CA MET A 426 10.85 29.49 20.46
C MET A 426 9.60 28.98 19.73
N GLU A 427 8.49 29.71 19.79
CA GLU A 427 7.23 29.30 19.14
C GLU A 427 7.36 29.24 17.60
N GLU A 428 8.10 30.17 17.01
CA GLU A 428 8.36 30.23 15.57
C GLU A 428 9.87 30.14 15.31
N PRO A 429 10.48 28.95 15.43
CA PRO A 429 11.90 28.82 15.20
C PRO A 429 12.22 28.76 13.69
N PRO A 430 13.42 29.22 13.29
CA PRO A 430 13.87 29.07 11.91
C PRO A 430 14.03 27.59 11.53
N ILE A 431 13.91 27.30 10.22
CA ILE A 431 14.10 25.94 9.69
C ILE A 431 15.57 25.52 9.86
N SER A 432 16.49 26.45 9.61
CA SER A 432 17.92 26.23 9.72
C SER A 432 18.39 26.45 11.15
N VAL A 433 18.94 25.40 11.74
CA VAL A 433 19.57 25.44 13.07
C VAL A 433 20.79 26.38 13.11
N ARG A 434 21.34 26.72 11.93
CA ARG A 434 22.52 27.59 11.78
C ARG A 434 22.22 29.09 11.89
N GLU A 435 20.95 29.48 11.88
CA GLU A 435 20.56 30.90 11.93
C GLU A 435 20.40 31.42 13.38
N GLY A 436 20.50 30.54 14.39
CA GLY A 436 20.21 30.87 15.78
C GLY A 436 18.75 31.25 16.01
N GLY A 437 18.42 31.83 17.16
CA GLY A 437 17.04 32.15 17.54
C GLY A 437 16.21 30.92 17.89
N LEU A 438 16.85 29.87 18.42
CA LEU A 438 16.21 28.59 18.71
C LEU A 438 15.58 28.55 20.10
N ILE A 439 16.29 29.11 21.07
CA ILE A 439 16.01 28.96 22.50
C ILE A 439 15.22 30.16 23.02
N LYS A 440 14.20 29.91 23.86
CA LYS A 440 13.42 30.97 24.50
C LYS A 440 14.24 31.78 25.50
N GLU A 441 13.91 33.06 25.62
CA GLU A 441 14.49 33.94 26.65
C GLU A 441 14.15 33.42 28.06
N GLY A 442 15.12 33.46 28.98
CA GLY A 442 14.96 32.96 30.34
C GLY A 442 15.18 31.46 30.52
N TYR A 443 15.41 30.69 29.45
CA TYR A 443 15.78 29.27 29.56
C TYR A 443 17.24 29.09 30.01
N ASN A 444 18.14 29.95 29.54
CA ASN A 444 19.57 29.90 29.87
C ASN A 444 20.15 31.32 29.97
N GLU A 445 20.74 31.64 31.12
CA GLU A 445 21.28 32.97 31.40
C GLU A 445 22.40 33.40 30.43
N ASP A 446 23.21 32.47 29.94
CA ASP A 446 24.31 32.79 29.05
C ASP A 446 23.82 33.07 27.62
N VAL A 447 22.80 32.35 27.15
CA VAL A 447 22.08 32.68 25.91
C VAL A 447 21.53 34.10 25.98
N ASP A 448 20.89 34.46 27.09
CA ASP A 448 20.30 35.79 27.29
C ASP A 448 21.39 36.88 27.32
N LYS A 449 22.52 36.63 28.01
CA LYS A 449 23.69 37.54 28.00
C LYS A 449 24.23 37.77 26.59
N TYR A 450 24.45 36.71 25.81
CA TYR A 450 24.98 36.84 24.45
C TYR A 450 23.98 37.49 23.49
N ARG A 451 22.68 37.22 23.65
CA ARG A 451 21.61 37.87 22.88
C ARG A 451 21.49 39.37 23.19
N ASN A 452 21.66 39.75 24.46
CA ASN A 452 21.74 41.15 24.87
C ASN A 452 22.98 41.84 24.29
N ALA A 453 24.15 41.19 24.34
CA ALA A 453 25.36 41.72 23.71
C ALA A 453 25.20 41.97 22.20
N LYS A 454 24.47 41.10 21.48
CA LYS A 454 24.13 41.32 20.06
C LYS A 454 23.20 42.52 19.85
N THR A 455 22.25 42.74 20.75
CA THR A 455 21.33 43.89 20.70
C THR A 455 22.06 45.20 21.02
N GLU A 456 22.88 45.22 22.07
CA GLU A 456 23.74 46.35 22.44
C GLU A 456 24.78 46.66 21.35
N GLY A 457 25.32 45.63 20.70
CA GLY A 457 26.25 45.78 19.57
C GLY A 457 25.67 46.60 18.41
N LYS A 458 24.37 46.47 18.10
CA LYS A 458 23.71 47.32 17.09
C LYS A 458 23.66 48.79 17.52
N THR A 459 23.46 49.04 18.82
CA THR A 459 23.47 50.39 19.38
C THR A 459 24.87 51.00 19.29
N TRP A 460 25.92 50.25 19.66
CA TRP A 460 27.31 50.70 19.53
C TRP A 460 27.70 51.00 18.09
N LEU A 461 27.24 50.19 17.12
CA LEU A 461 27.46 50.45 15.69
C LEU A 461 26.77 51.75 15.23
N ALA A 462 25.53 52.00 15.68
CA ALA A 462 24.81 53.23 15.35
C ALA A 462 25.47 54.47 15.97
N GLU A 463 25.96 54.36 17.20
CA GLU A 463 26.72 55.42 17.88
C GLU A 463 28.04 55.71 17.17
N LEU A 464 28.78 54.66 16.76
CA LEU A 464 30.02 54.81 16.00
C LEU A 464 29.76 55.43 14.61
N GLU A 465 28.70 55.02 13.91
CA GLU A 465 28.31 55.62 12.63
C GLU A 465 28.01 57.12 12.80
N ALA A 466 27.24 57.49 13.83
CA ALA A 466 26.92 58.89 14.10
C ALA A 466 28.17 59.72 14.43
N LYS A 467 29.04 59.18 15.30
CA LYS A 467 30.31 59.79 15.72
C LYS A 467 31.25 60.03 14.54
N GLU A 468 31.44 59.01 13.68
CA GLU A 468 32.31 59.14 12.50
C GLU A 468 31.69 60.04 11.43
N ARG A 469 30.36 60.04 11.26
CA ARG A 469 29.66 60.95 10.34
C ARG A 469 29.81 62.41 10.74
N GLU A 470 29.70 62.72 12.03
CA GLU A 470 29.88 64.07 12.57
C GLU A 470 31.34 64.53 12.47
N LYS A 471 32.29 63.64 12.81
CA LYS A 471 33.73 63.94 12.82
C LYS A 471 34.32 64.15 11.42
N THR A 472 33.86 63.40 10.42
CA THR A 472 34.38 63.48 9.04
C THR A 472 33.61 64.45 8.14
N GLY A 473 32.39 64.82 8.52
CA GLY A 473 31.50 65.64 7.69
C GLY A 473 30.90 64.91 6.48
N ILE A 474 31.14 63.60 6.34
CA ILE A 474 30.65 62.78 5.22
C ILE A 474 29.19 62.40 5.47
N LYS A 475 28.24 63.19 4.93
CA LYS A 475 26.79 63.04 5.20
C LYS A 475 26.20 61.66 4.92
N ASN A 476 26.77 60.91 3.96
CA ASN A 476 26.25 59.62 3.50
C ASN A 476 27.04 58.42 4.04
N LEU A 477 27.92 58.61 5.02
CA LEU A 477 28.67 57.54 5.67
C LEU A 477 27.70 56.54 6.31
N LYS A 478 27.85 55.26 5.97
CA LYS A 478 27.05 54.17 6.56
C LYS A 478 27.94 52.99 6.89
N ILE A 479 27.68 52.37 8.03
CA ILE A 479 28.22 51.05 8.34
C ILE A 479 27.35 50.00 7.67
N LYS A 480 27.97 49.13 6.88
CA LYS A 480 27.31 48.00 6.22
C LYS A 480 28.04 46.71 6.55
N TYR A 481 27.32 45.59 6.45
CA TYR A 481 27.88 44.25 6.64
C TYR A 481 27.94 43.51 5.31
N ASN A 482 28.98 42.70 5.13
CA ASN A 482 29.08 41.73 4.04
C ASN A 482 29.72 40.45 4.57
N LYS A 483 29.17 39.29 4.20
CA LYS A 483 29.65 37.96 4.64
C LYS A 483 31.15 37.72 4.38
N VAL A 484 31.74 38.33 3.35
CA VAL A 484 33.15 38.15 2.97
C VAL A 484 34.09 39.07 3.74
N PHE A 485 33.65 40.30 4.04
CA PHE A 485 34.55 41.37 4.55
C PHE A 485 34.20 41.87 5.95
N GLY A 486 33.13 41.38 6.56
CA GLY A 486 32.67 41.83 7.87
C GLY A 486 31.93 43.18 7.80
N TYR A 487 32.03 43.95 8.88
CA TYR A 487 31.50 45.31 8.93
C TYR A 487 32.49 46.29 8.27
N TYR A 488 31.96 47.26 7.53
CA TYR A 488 32.76 48.28 6.86
C TYR A 488 32.01 49.60 6.75
N LEU A 489 32.77 50.68 6.66
CA LEU A 489 32.28 52.01 6.36
C LEU A 489 32.30 52.21 4.84
N GLU A 490 31.14 52.49 4.24
CA GLU A 490 31.04 52.78 2.81
C GLU A 490 31.02 54.29 2.57
N VAL A 491 31.94 54.77 1.73
CA VAL A 491 32.08 56.18 1.34
C VAL A 491 31.96 56.29 -0.17
N THR A 492 31.05 57.12 -0.66
CA THR A 492 30.91 57.38 -2.11
C THR A 492 32.11 58.15 -2.65
N ASN A 493 32.48 57.93 -3.91
CA ASN A 493 33.67 58.55 -4.54
C ASN A 493 33.72 60.08 -4.41
N SER A 494 32.57 60.77 -4.34
CA SER A 494 32.48 62.23 -4.17
C SER A 494 33.05 62.76 -2.86
N TYR A 495 33.22 61.91 -1.84
CA TYR A 495 33.75 62.28 -0.51
C TYR A 495 35.09 61.59 -0.22
N LYS A 496 35.75 61.04 -1.24
CA LYS A 496 37.00 60.28 -1.08
C LYS A 496 38.14 61.11 -0.48
N ASP A 497 38.20 62.40 -0.84
CA ASP A 497 39.23 63.32 -0.35
C ASP A 497 39.02 63.73 1.13
N LEU A 498 37.85 63.42 1.70
CA LEU A 498 37.48 63.68 3.10
C LEU A 498 37.71 62.46 4.00
N VAL A 499 38.20 61.34 3.46
CA VAL A 499 38.46 60.12 4.22
C VAL A 499 39.73 60.29 5.06
N PRO A 500 39.68 60.12 6.39
CA PRO A 500 40.85 60.26 7.25
C PRO A 500 41.90 59.16 7.07
N ASP A 501 43.16 59.45 7.40
CA ASP A 501 44.28 58.51 7.26
C ASP A 501 44.15 57.24 8.12
N TYR A 502 43.37 57.27 9.20
CA TYR A 502 43.13 56.10 10.07
C TYR A 502 42.12 55.10 9.50
N PHE A 503 41.47 55.41 8.38
CA PHE A 503 40.59 54.49 7.68
C PHE A 503 41.43 53.55 6.81
N THR A 504 41.42 52.26 7.14
CA THR A 504 42.12 51.25 6.34
C THR A 504 41.19 50.76 5.22
N ARG A 505 41.58 50.96 3.97
CA ARG A 505 40.78 50.57 2.80
C ARG A 505 40.72 49.05 2.64
N LYS A 506 39.52 48.47 2.54
CA LYS A 506 39.29 47.04 2.25
C LYS A 506 38.96 46.75 0.78
N GLN A 507 38.14 47.57 0.12
CA GLN A 507 37.67 47.30 -1.24
C GLN A 507 37.32 48.59 -1.98
N THR A 508 37.58 48.62 -3.29
CA THR A 508 37.14 49.68 -4.20
C THR A 508 36.01 49.15 -5.09
N LEU A 509 34.90 49.89 -5.14
CA LEU A 509 33.76 49.64 -6.04
C LEU A 509 33.69 50.73 -7.11
N ALA A 510 32.84 50.55 -8.12
CA ALA A 510 32.68 51.53 -9.20
C ALA A 510 32.29 52.94 -8.69
N ASN A 511 31.45 53.01 -7.64
CA ASN A 511 30.89 54.28 -7.14
C ASN A 511 31.25 54.60 -5.66
N ALA A 512 31.97 53.72 -4.97
CA ALA A 512 32.27 53.86 -3.54
C ALA A 512 33.55 53.12 -3.14
N GLU A 513 34.15 53.51 -2.02
CA GLU A 513 35.22 52.77 -1.36
C GLU A 513 34.76 52.29 0.03
N ARG A 514 35.22 51.09 0.41
CA ARG A 514 34.91 50.45 1.69
C ARG A 514 36.13 50.48 2.59
N TYR A 515 35.95 50.93 3.83
CA TYR A 515 37.01 51.10 4.83
C TYR A 515 36.67 50.39 6.14
N ILE A 516 37.70 50.16 6.96
CA ILE A 516 37.58 49.69 8.34
C ILE A 516 38.44 50.56 9.27
N THR A 517 37.99 50.77 10.49
CA THR A 517 38.76 51.46 11.55
C THR A 517 39.14 50.47 12.65
N PRO A 518 40.18 50.74 13.46
CA PRO A 518 40.51 49.89 14.61
C PRO A 518 39.33 49.69 15.57
N GLU A 519 38.61 50.78 15.90
CA GLU A 519 37.42 50.76 16.77
C GLU A 519 36.29 49.90 16.17
N LEU A 520 36.04 50.01 14.85
CA LEU A 520 35.06 49.15 14.16
C LEU A 520 35.50 47.68 14.14
N LYS A 521 36.80 47.41 14.06
CA LYS A 521 37.33 46.04 14.04
C LYS A 521 37.18 45.36 15.40
N GLU A 522 37.46 46.07 16.50
CA GLU A 522 37.23 45.55 17.85
C GLU A 522 35.74 45.25 18.11
N LEU A 523 34.85 46.15 17.69
CA LEU A 523 33.40 45.92 17.76
C LEU A 523 32.96 44.75 16.87
N GLU A 524 33.49 44.63 15.66
CA GLU A 524 33.24 43.49 14.76
C GLU A 524 33.62 42.17 15.45
N ASP A 525 34.83 42.08 16.02
CA ASP A 525 35.32 40.86 16.66
C ASP A 525 34.49 40.49 17.91
N MET A 526 34.06 41.49 18.69
CA MET A 526 33.19 41.28 19.85
C MET A 526 31.78 40.80 19.43
N ILE A 527 31.16 41.46 18.44
CA ILE A 527 29.80 41.14 17.98
C ILE A 527 29.77 39.76 17.30
N LEU A 528 30.68 39.51 16.36
CA LEU A 528 30.74 38.22 15.65
C LEU A 528 31.14 37.08 16.59
N GLY A 529 32.06 37.33 17.53
CA GLY A 529 32.43 36.32 18.53
C GLY A 529 31.30 35.97 19.50
N ALA A 530 30.48 36.95 19.90
CA ALA A 530 29.28 36.71 20.70
C ALA A 530 28.19 35.98 19.89
N GLU A 531 28.03 36.32 18.62
CA GLU A 531 27.07 35.67 17.71
C GLU A 531 27.42 34.20 17.45
N ASP A 532 28.68 33.89 17.16
CA ASP A 532 29.15 32.51 16.95
C ASP A 532 28.96 31.66 18.22
N LYS A 533 29.28 32.21 19.41
CA LYS A 533 29.07 31.54 20.69
C LYS A 533 27.59 31.32 20.99
N LEU A 534 26.74 32.32 20.70
CA LEU A 534 25.29 32.22 20.88
C LEU A 534 24.73 31.08 20.03
N VAL A 535 25.07 31.03 18.74
CA VAL A 535 24.58 29.99 17.82
C VAL A 535 25.04 28.60 18.26
N SER A 536 26.30 28.45 18.68
CA SER A 536 26.81 27.17 19.19
C SER A 536 26.09 26.74 20.47
N LEU A 537 25.93 27.65 21.44
CA LEU A 537 25.28 27.34 22.71
C LEU A 537 23.79 27.01 22.54
N GLU A 538 23.09 27.75 21.69
CA GLU A 538 21.69 27.46 21.34
C GLU A 538 21.55 26.08 20.69
N TYR A 539 22.51 25.69 19.83
CA TYR A 539 22.53 24.36 19.22
C TYR A 539 22.76 23.25 20.25
N ASP A 540 23.67 23.45 21.20
CA ASP A 540 23.96 22.46 22.24
C ASP A 540 22.75 22.26 23.17
N LEU A 541 22.11 23.36 23.60
CA LEU A 541 20.88 23.33 24.41
C LEU A 541 19.72 22.67 23.66
N PHE A 542 19.59 22.97 22.36
CA PHE A 542 18.62 22.30 21.49
C PHE A 542 18.86 20.78 21.44
N CYS A 543 20.11 20.36 21.28
CA CYS A 543 20.48 18.96 21.29
C CYS A 543 20.17 18.29 22.64
N GLU A 544 20.38 18.98 23.76
CA GLU A 544 20.02 18.48 25.08
C GLU A 544 18.52 18.22 25.21
N VAL A 545 17.67 19.16 24.78
CA VAL A 545 16.21 19.02 24.79
C VAL A 545 15.77 17.85 23.90
N ARG A 546 16.31 17.75 22.68
CA ARG A 546 16.03 16.64 21.77
C ARG A 546 16.40 15.29 22.39
N ASN A 547 17.58 15.19 23.01
CA ASN A 547 18.04 13.93 23.61
C ASN A 547 17.16 13.50 24.79
N LYS A 548 16.71 14.46 25.63
CA LYS A 548 15.76 14.17 26.72
C LYS A 548 14.43 13.59 26.21
N ILE A 549 13.95 14.07 25.07
CA ILE A 549 12.72 13.53 24.45
C ILE A 549 12.99 12.15 23.84
N ALA A 550 14.17 11.93 23.25
CA ALA A 550 14.57 10.64 22.69
C ALA A 550 14.61 9.52 23.75
N GLU A 551 14.92 9.84 25.01
CA GLU A 551 14.91 8.88 26.13
C GLU A 551 13.51 8.32 26.43
N GLU A 552 12.45 9.06 26.09
CA GLU A 552 11.04 8.70 26.34
C GLU A 552 10.36 8.04 25.12
N VAL A 553 11.14 7.56 24.14
CA VAL A 553 10.64 7.02 22.86
C VAL A 553 9.55 5.95 23.04
N VAL A 554 9.72 5.02 23.97
CA VAL A 554 8.77 3.90 24.19
C VAL A 554 7.40 4.42 24.65
N ARG A 555 7.40 5.41 25.55
CA ARG A 555 6.19 6.02 26.10
C ARG A 555 5.43 6.82 25.05
N ILE A 556 6.18 7.53 24.20
CA ILE A 556 5.63 8.28 23.07
C ILE A 556 5.03 7.34 22.02
N GLN A 557 5.74 6.26 21.65
CA GLN A 557 5.26 5.27 20.69
C GLN A 557 3.98 4.56 21.17
N ARG A 558 3.91 4.16 22.45
CA ARG A 558 2.70 3.55 23.02
C ARG A 558 1.50 4.49 22.91
N THR A 559 1.69 5.76 23.25
CA THR A 559 0.64 6.77 23.15
C THR A 559 0.25 7.04 21.69
N ALA A 560 1.21 7.12 20.77
CA ALA A 560 0.94 7.31 19.34
C ALA A 560 0.08 6.16 18.78
N LYS A 561 0.41 4.90 19.12
CA LYS A 561 -0.40 3.73 18.73
C LYS A 561 -1.81 3.76 19.32
N ALA A 562 -1.96 4.21 20.57
CA ALA A 562 -3.27 4.36 21.20
C ALA A 562 -4.13 5.42 20.50
N ILE A 563 -3.55 6.59 20.19
CA ILE A 563 -4.24 7.66 19.45
C ILE A 563 -4.57 7.23 18.01
N ALA A 564 -3.66 6.52 17.34
CA ALA A 564 -3.93 5.99 16.01
C ALA A 564 -5.14 5.04 16.02
N ASN A 565 -5.21 4.11 16.98
CA ASN A 565 -6.37 3.22 17.15
C ASN A 565 -7.66 4.00 17.45
N LEU A 566 -7.61 5.01 18.32
CA LEU A 566 -8.76 5.86 18.62
C LEU A 566 -9.30 6.55 17.35
N ASP A 567 -8.41 7.16 16.57
CA ASP A 567 -8.76 7.86 15.33
C ASP A 567 -9.42 6.93 14.30
N VAL A 568 -8.96 5.67 14.20
CA VAL A 568 -9.62 4.64 13.38
C VAL A 568 -11.06 4.40 13.83
N PHE A 569 -11.31 4.18 15.12
CA PHE A 569 -12.67 3.91 15.61
C PHE A 569 -13.60 5.12 15.46
N VAL A 570 -13.08 6.33 15.71
CA VAL A 570 -13.80 7.57 15.47
C VAL A 570 -14.15 7.72 13.99
N SER A 571 -13.20 7.43 13.08
CA SER A 571 -13.44 7.43 11.63
C SER A 571 -14.55 6.46 11.23
N LEU A 572 -14.48 5.20 11.70
CA LEU A 572 -15.49 4.18 11.40
C LEU A 572 -16.86 4.53 11.98
N ALA A 573 -16.91 5.14 13.17
CA ALA A 573 -18.14 5.62 13.80
C ALA A 573 -18.81 6.71 12.96
N VAL A 574 -18.06 7.74 12.55
CA VAL A 574 -18.54 8.81 11.66
C VAL A 574 -19.07 8.25 10.35
N VAL A 575 -18.34 7.32 9.73
CA VAL A 575 -18.76 6.67 8.47
C VAL A 575 -20.05 5.89 8.67
N ALA A 576 -20.19 5.19 9.80
CA ALA A 576 -21.38 4.41 10.10
C ALA A 576 -22.62 5.29 10.28
N ASP A 577 -22.49 6.39 11.00
CA ASP A 577 -23.55 7.38 11.25
C ASP A 577 -23.97 8.10 9.95
N GLN A 578 -23.01 8.69 9.22
CA GLN A 578 -23.28 9.44 7.99
C GLN A 578 -23.90 8.60 6.87
N ASN A 579 -23.61 7.30 6.84
CA ASN A 579 -24.04 6.41 5.75
C ASN A 579 -25.15 5.43 6.16
N ASN A 580 -25.68 5.57 7.38
CA ASN A 580 -26.69 4.68 7.96
C ASN A 580 -26.26 3.21 7.89
N TYR A 581 -25.06 2.89 8.37
CA TYR A 581 -24.58 1.51 8.46
C TYR A 581 -25.08 0.85 9.74
N CYS A 582 -25.37 -0.45 9.68
CA CYS A 582 -25.83 -1.21 10.84
C CYS A 582 -24.67 -1.99 11.48
N ARG A 583 -24.75 -2.21 12.80
CA ARG A 583 -23.84 -3.13 13.50
C ARG A 583 -24.13 -4.58 13.07
N PRO A 584 -23.19 -5.30 12.43
CA PRO A 584 -23.43 -6.68 12.04
C PRO A 584 -23.34 -7.61 13.26
N LYS A 585 -24.15 -8.67 13.28
CA LYS A 585 -24.06 -9.73 14.29
C LYS A 585 -23.07 -10.81 13.84
N MET A 586 -21.92 -10.88 14.50
CA MET A 586 -20.92 -11.91 14.22
C MET A 586 -21.32 -13.27 14.77
N THR A 587 -21.07 -14.33 14.02
CA THR A 587 -21.36 -15.70 14.45
C THR A 587 -20.26 -16.68 14.05
N ASN A 588 -20.14 -17.78 14.80
CA ASN A 588 -19.29 -18.91 14.40
C ASN A 588 -20.03 -19.90 13.48
N SER A 589 -21.34 -19.66 13.24
CA SER A 589 -22.07 -20.38 12.20
C SER A 589 -21.64 -19.87 10.83
N GLY A 590 -21.43 -20.76 9.86
CA GLY A 590 -21.10 -20.38 8.48
C GLY A 590 -22.28 -19.80 7.69
N VAL A 591 -23.04 -18.87 8.28
CA VAL A 591 -24.19 -18.19 7.67
C VAL A 591 -23.80 -16.76 7.31
N ILE A 592 -24.13 -16.34 6.10
CA ILE A 592 -24.03 -14.94 5.64
C ILE A 592 -25.45 -14.52 5.29
N ASP A 593 -26.08 -13.72 6.14
CA ASP A 593 -27.43 -13.18 5.93
C ASP A 593 -27.37 -11.65 5.99
N ILE A 594 -27.55 -11.02 4.83
CA ILE A 594 -27.47 -9.58 4.63
C ILE A 594 -28.83 -9.13 4.10
N LYS A 595 -29.48 -8.20 4.81
CA LYS A 595 -30.76 -7.59 4.41
C LYS A 595 -30.55 -6.15 3.97
N GLY A 596 -31.06 -5.81 2.78
CA GLY A 596 -30.91 -4.48 2.20
C GLY A 596 -29.45 -4.04 2.11
N GLY A 597 -28.56 -4.94 1.66
CA GLY A 597 -27.15 -4.63 1.48
C GLY A 597 -26.93 -3.62 0.36
N ARG A 598 -25.92 -2.75 0.52
CA ARG A 598 -25.51 -1.74 -0.47
C ARG A 598 -24.01 -1.79 -0.70
N HIS A 599 -23.56 -1.46 -1.91
CA HIS A 599 -22.13 -1.43 -2.20
C HIS A 599 -21.51 -0.15 -1.63
N PRO A 600 -20.57 -0.22 -0.66
CA PRO A 600 -20.10 0.95 0.11
C PRO A 600 -19.47 2.05 -0.76
N VAL A 601 -18.75 1.66 -1.81
CA VAL A 601 -18.12 2.61 -2.75
C VAL A 601 -19.09 3.14 -3.80
N VAL A 602 -19.79 2.25 -4.51
CA VAL A 602 -20.67 2.63 -5.62
C VAL A 602 -21.82 3.51 -5.14
N GLU A 603 -22.37 3.30 -3.94
CA GLU A 603 -23.41 4.19 -3.39
C GLU A 603 -22.95 5.65 -3.24
N LYS A 604 -21.64 5.89 -3.06
CA LYS A 604 -21.05 7.23 -2.92
C LYS A 604 -20.62 7.85 -4.24
N MET A 605 -20.40 7.04 -5.27
CA MET A 605 -20.00 7.51 -6.60
C MET A 605 -21.17 7.94 -7.47
N ILE A 606 -22.39 7.47 -7.16
CA ILE A 606 -23.59 7.86 -7.89
C ILE A 606 -24.03 9.25 -7.44
N THR A 607 -24.01 10.23 -8.35
CA THR A 607 -24.32 11.64 -8.05
C THR A 607 -25.79 12.03 -8.23
N ASN A 608 -26.58 11.28 -9.00
CA ASN A 608 -27.95 11.67 -9.39
C ASN A 608 -29.00 10.53 -9.34
N ASP A 609 -28.66 9.36 -8.79
CA ASP A 609 -29.55 8.20 -8.67
C ASP A 609 -29.45 7.58 -7.27
N MET A 610 -30.49 6.87 -6.83
CA MET A 610 -30.43 6.07 -5.59
C MET A 610 -29.82 4.70 -5.87
N PHE A 611 -28.95 4.23 -4.97
CA PHE A 611 -28.45 2.85 -5.02
C PHE A 611 -29.57 1.88 -4.60
N ILE A 612 -29.78 0.82 -5.39
CA ILE A 612 -30.80 -0.20 -5.10
C ILE A 612 -30.19 -1.28 -4.21
N ASP A 613 -30.79 -1.47 -3.03
CA ASP A 613 -30.34 -2.46 -2.06
C ASP A 613 -30.68 -3.90 -2.48
N ASN A 614 -29.90 -4.87 -1.98
CA ASN A 614 -30.08 -6.29 -2.30
C ASN A 614 -29.82 -7.18 -1.10
N ASP A 615 -30.63 -8.22 -0.96
CA ASP A 615 -30.46 -9.24 0.06
C ASP A 615 -29.44 -10.29 -0.40
N THR A 616 -28.70 -10.88 0.54
CA THR A 616 -27.80 -12.01 0.28
C THR A 616 -27.97 -13.02 1.40
N TYR A 617 -28.27 -14.27 1.05
CA TYR A 617 -28.32 -15.38 2.00
C TYR A 617 -27.47 -16.54 1.50
N LEU A 618 -26.45 -16.90 2.29
CA LEU A 618 -25.61 -18.08 2.06
C LEU A 618 -25.42 -18.85 3.37
N ASP A 619 -25.38 -20.18 3.32
CA ASP A 619 -25.07 -21.03 4.46
C ASP A 619 -24.17 -22.21 4.08
N ASN A 620 -23.64 -22.91 5.09
CA ASN A 620 -22.87 -24.13 4.88
C ASN A 620 -23.77 -25.36 4.59
N GLY A 621 -25.08 -25.19 4.41
CA GLY A 621 -26.08 -26.24 4.19
C GLY A 621 -26.64 -26.20 2.77
N ASN A 622 -27.94 -25.90 2.67
CA ASN A 622 -28.70 -25.93 1.41
C ASN A 622 -28.58 -24.64 0.58
N ASN A 623 -28.02 -23.56 1.13
CA ASN A 623 -27.91 -22.29 0.41
C ASN A 623 -26.44 -21.94 0.21
N ARG A 624 -25.67 -22.85 -0.37
CA ARG A 624 -24.21 -22.70 -0.46
C ARG A 624 -23.79 -21.90 -1.68
N ILE A 625 -24.45 -22.13 -2.81
CA ILE A 625 -24.10 -21.52 -4.10
C ILE A 625 -25.30 -20.75 -4.64
N ALA A 626 -25.10 -19.48 -4.96
CA ALA A 626 -26.05 -18.67 -5.70
C ALA A 626 -25.56 -18.51 -7.14
N ILE A 627 -26.28 -19.09 -8.10
CA ILE A 627 -26.04 -18.87 -9.54
C ILE A 627 -26.79 -17.61 -9.96
N ILE A 628 -26.07 -16.59 -10.40
CA ILE A 628 -26.61 -15.27 -10.71
C ILE A 628 -26.59 -15.08 -12.22
N THR A 629 -27.79 -15.00 -12.81
CA THR A 629 -27.99 -14.79 -14.24
C THR A 629 -28.54 -13.40 -14.54
N GLY A 630 -28.32 -12.94 -15.77
CA GLY A 630 -28.84 -11.66 -16.25
C GLY A 630 -27.91 -10.99 -17.24
N PRO A 631 -28.39 -9.94 -17.95
CA PRO A 631 -27.61 -9.25 -18.97
C PRO A 631 -26.37 -8.55 -18.40
N ASN A 632 -25.42 -8.24 -19.29
CA ASN A 632 -24.25 -7.45 -18.93
C ASN A 632 -24.69 -6.03 -18.57
N MET A 633 -23.95 -5.36 -17.67
CA MET A 633 -24.27 -4.01 -17.16
C MET A 633 -25.50 -3.93 -16.22
N ALA A 634 -26.18 -5.05 -15.95
CA ALA A 634 -27.37 -5.07 -15.09
C ALA A 634 -27.06 -5.05 -13.57
N GLY A 635 -25.79 -5.18 -13.18
CA GLY A 635 -25.33 -5.06 -11.78
C GLY A 635 -24.84 -6.35 -11.10
N LYS A 636 -24.67 -7.47 -11.85
CA LYS A 636 -24.21 -8.76 -11.29
C LYS A 636 -22.90 -8.63 -10.50
N SER A 637 -21.86 -8.11 -11.13
CA SER A 637 -20.54 -7.93 -10.50
C SER A 637 -20.58 -6.97 -9.32
N THR A 638 -21.43 -5.93 -9.37
CA THR A 638 -21.63 -5.00 -8.25
C THR A 638 -22.25 -5.70 -7.05
N TYR A 639 -23.26 -6.54 -7.26
CA TYR A 639 -23.90 -7.30 -6.18
C TYR A 639 -22.94 -8.28 -5.50
N MET A 640 -22.11 -9.00 -6.28
CA MET A 640 -21.16 -9.94 -5.69
C MET A 640 -20.03 -9.25 -4.92
N ARG A 641 -19.45 -8.18 -5.51
CA ARG A 641 -18.44 -7.37 -4.83
C ARG A 641 -18.99 -6.74 -3.55
N GLN A 642 -20.23 -6.27 -3.58
CA GLN A 642 -20.94 -5.76 -2.40
C GLN A 642 -20.96 -6.80 -1.26
N ALA A 643 -21.38 -8.04 -1.53
CA ALA A 643 -21.45 -9.07 -0.50
C ALA A 643 -20.06 -9.36 0.12
N ALA A 644 -19.02 -9.47 -0.71
CA ALA A 644 -17.65 -9.66 -0.25
C ALA A 644 -17.15 -8.49 0.60
N LEU A 645 -17.40 -7.24 0.18
CA LEU A 645 -17.00 -6.04 0.93
C LEU A 645 -17.74 -5.93 2.26
N ILE A 646 -19.02 -6.30 2.33
CA ILE A 646 -19.79 -6.32 3.59
C ILE A 646 -19.20 -7.32 4.58
N VAL A 647 -18.85 -8.52 4.13
CA VAL A 647 -18.20 -9.55 4.97
C VAL A 647 -16.84 -9.05 5.47
N LEU A 648 -16.04 -8.47 4.57
CA LEU A 648 -14.74 -7.89 4.91
C LEU A 648 -14.85 -6.76 5.93
N MET A 649 -15.77 -5.81 5.73
CA MET A 649 -16.05 -4.71 6.66
C MET A 649 -16.48 -5.22 8.04
N ALA A 650 -17.31 -6.27 8.09
CA ALA A 650 -17.72 -6.88 9.35
C ALA A 650 -16.54 -7.48 10.12
N GLN A 651 -15.61 -8.18 9.44
CA GLN A 651 -14.41 -8.77 10.04
C GLN A 651 -13.29 -7.77 10.35
N ILE A 652 -13.32 -6.57 9.78
CA ILE A 652 -12.51 -5.45 10.25
C ILE A 652 -12.97 -4.96 11.64
N GLY A 653 -14.24 -5.22 11.99
CA GLY A 653 -14.90 -4.66 13.16
C GLY A 653 -15.74 -3.42 12.87
N SER A 654 -15.91 -3.05 11.59
CA SER A 654 -16.73 -1.91 11.17
C SER A 654 -18.23 -2.24 11.16
N PHE A 655 -19.07 -1.20 11.14
CA PHE A 655 -20.47 -1.34 10.78
C PHE A 655 -20.60 -1.48 9.26
N VAL A 656 -21.69 -2.08 8.79
CA VAL A 656 -21.84 -2.48 7.39
C VAL A 656 -23.01 -1.79 6.68
N PRO A 657 -22.91 -1.53 5.36
CA PRO A 657 -23.96 -0.91 4.55
C PRO A 657 -25.13 -1.88 4.31
N ALA A 658 -25.93 -2.12 5.34
CA ALA A 658 -27.11 -2.99 5.29
C ALA A 658 -28.19 -2.47 6.26
N THR A 659 -29.42 -2.97 6.12
CA THR A 659 -30.48 -2.77 7.12
C THR A 659 -30.23 -3.66 8.33
N SER A 660 -29.83 -4.91 8.10
CA SER A 660 -29.36 -5.84 9.13
C SER A 660 -28.41 -6.85 8.51
N ALA A 661 -27.41 -7.29 9.27
CA ALA A 661 -26.47 -8.32 8.82
C ALA A 661 -26.14 -9.31 9.94
N LYS A 662 -26.09 -10.60 9.59
CA LYS A 662 -25.59 -11.69 10.43
C LYS A 662 -24.53 -12.45 9.63
N ILE A 663 -23.28 -12.38 10.08
CA ILE A 663 -22.13 -12.81 9.28
C ILE A 663 -21.32 -13.85 10.07
N GLY A 664 -21.12 -15.00 9.45
CA GLY A 664 -20.20 -16.04 9.88
C GLY A 664 -18.76 -15.64 9.62
N ILE A 665 -17.84 -16.05 10.48
CA ILE A 665 -16.40 -15.83 10.24
C ILE A 665 -15.97 -16.54 8.95
N VAL A 666 -15.34 -15.78 8.06
CA VAL A 666 -14.76 -16.24 6.80
C VAL A 666 -13.23 -16.20 6.93
N ASP A 667 -12.57 -17.30 6.55
CA ASP A 667 -11.12 -17.41 6.63
C ASP A 667 -10.41 -16.79 5.41
N ARG A 668 -11.06 -16.85 4.25
CA ARG A 668 -10.55 -16.33 2.97
C ARG A 668 -11.66 -15.81 2.08
N ILE A 669 -11.39 -14.72 1.38
CA ILE A 669 -12.21 -14.24 0.26
C ILE A 669 -11.41 -14.44 -1.02
N PHE A 670 -12.02 -15.12 -1.98
CA PHE A 670 -11.50 -15.25 -3.33
C PHE A 670 -12.42 -14.55 -4.30
N THR A 671 -11.83 -13.78 -5.21
CA THR A 671 -12.57 -13.14 -6.28
C THR A 671 -11.93 -13.41 -7.63
N ARG A 672 -12.78 -13.80 -8.57
CA ARG A 672 -12.50 -13.74 -9.99
C ARG A 672 -13.50 -12.78 -10.59
N VAL A 673 -13.08 -11.53 -10.78
CA VAL A 673 -13.84 -10.54 -11.56
C VAL A 673 -13.06 -10.34 -12.85
N GLY A 674 -13.75 -10.33 -13.99
CA GLY A 674 -13.12 -10.40 -15.32
C GLY A 674 -11.92 -9.47 -15.49
N ALA A 675 -10.82 -10.01 -16.03
CA ALA A 675 -9.59 -9.26 -16.24
C ALA A 675 -9.77 -8.15 -17.28
N SER A 676 -9.30 -6.94 -16.98
CA SER A 676 -8.87 -6.00 -18.01
C SER A 676 -7.56 -6.52 -18.61
N ASP A 677 -7.46 -6.51 -19.95
CA ASP A 677 -6.34 -7.05 -20.70
C ASP A 677 -4.98 -6.69 -20.08
N ASP A 678 -4.23 -7.70 -19.63
CA ASP A 678 -2.84 -7.54 -19.19
C ASP A 678 -1.89 -8.09 -20.28
N LEU A 679 -1.86 -7.38 -21.41
CA LEU A 679 -0.98 -7.66 -22.55
C LEU A 679 0.52 -7.63 -22.17
N ALA A 680 0.89 -6.99 -21.04
CA ALA A 680 2.27 -6.82 -20.62
C ALA A 680 2.92 -8.13 -20.12
N SER A 681 2.12 -9.08 -19.64
CA SER A 681 2.60 -10.36 -19.09
C SER A 681 2.89 -11.44 -20.13
N GLY A 682 2.48 -11.24 -21.39
CA GLY A 682 2.63 -12.23 -22.47
C GLY A 682 1.81 -13.52 -22.29
N GLN A 683 0.92 -13.59 -21.28
CA GLN A 683 0.03 -14.73 -21.08
C GLN A 683 -1.35 -14.52 -21.74
N SER A 684 -1.95 -15.60 -22.23
CA SER A 684 -3.34 -15.59 -22.74
C SER A 684 -4.31 -15.28 -21.61
N THR A 685 -5.33 -14.45 -21.88
CA THR A 685 -6.38 -14.09 -20.93
C THR A 685 -7.08 -15.32 -20.33
N PHE A 686 -7.30 -16.36 -21.14
CA PHE A 686 -7.86 -17.62 -20.69
C PHE A 686 -6.91 -18.42 -19.78
N MET A 687 -5.59 -18.36 -20.03
CA MET A 687 -4.62 -19.04 -19.17
C MET A 687 -4.53 -18.39 -17.78
N VAL A 688 -4.53 -17.04 -17.74
CA VAL A 688 -4.60 -16.30 -16.47
C VAL A 688 -5.87 -16.64 -15.71
N GLU A 689 -7.00 -16.70 -16.42
CA GLU A 689 -8.29 -17.11 -15.86
C GLU A 689 -8.24 -18.52 -15.25
N MET A 690 -7.71 -19.50 -15.98
CA MET A 690 -7.60 -20.87 -15.49
C MET A 690 -6.61 -21.01 -14.33
N ASN A 691 -5.54 -20.23 -14.31
CA ASN A 691 -4.62 -20.16 -13.18
C ASN A 691 -5.31 -19.59 -11.92
N GLU A 692 -6.13 -18.56 -12.06
CA GLU A 692 -6.92 -18.01 -10.96
C GLU A 692 -7.95 -19.02 -10.44
N VAL A 693 -8.69 -19.70 -11.33
CA VAL A 693 -9.65 -20.76 -10.93
C VAL A 693 -8.92 -21.92 -10.24
N ALA A 694 -7.78 -22.36 -10.78
CA ALA A 694 -6.97 -23.42 -10.18
C ALA A 694 -6.43 -23.02 -8.79
N ASN A 695 -6.00 -21.76 -8.64
CA ASN A 695 -5.61 -21.18 -7.36
C ASN A 695 -6.78 -21.27 -6.38
N ILE A 696 -7.97 -20.80 -6.75
CA ILE A 696 -9.16 -20.84 -5.89
C ILE A 696 -9.48 -22.26 -5.44
N LEU A 697 -9.58 -23.22 -6.36
CA LEU A 697 -9.99 -24.59 -6.05
C LEU A 697 -8.99 -25.32 -5.14
N ARG A 698 -7.68 -25.06 -5.28
CA ARG A 698 -6.65 -25.69 -4.44
C ARG A 698 -6.61 -25.14 -3.02
N ASN A 699 -7.11 -23.92 -2.84
CA ASN A 699 -6.74 -23.08 -1.72
C ASN A 699 -7.91 -22.60 -0.88
N ALA A 700 -9.12 -22.62 -1.43
CA ALA A 700 -10.33 -22.38 -0.68
C ALA A 700 -10.56 -23.47 0.36
N THR A 701 -11.27 -23.13 1.43
CA THR A 701 -11.76 -24.06 2.45
C THR A 701 -13.28 -23.98 2.50
N SER A 702 -13.93 -24.85 3.28
CA SER A 702 -15.37 -24.80 3.53
C SER A 702 -15.83 -23.50 4.23
N ASN A 703 -14.92 -22.77 4.87
CA ASN A 703 -15.22 -21.50 5.52
C ASN A 703 -14.99 -20.29 4.59
N SER A 704 -14.41 -20.50 3.41
CA SER A 704 -14.11 -19.42 2.47
C SER A 704 -15.37 -18.89 1.75
N LEU A 705 -15.28 -17.66 1.28
CA LEU A 705 -16.26 -17.01 0.40
C LEU A 705 -15.67 -16.85 -1.00
N LEU A 706 -16.34 -17.40 -2.00
CA LEU A 706 -15.94 -17.33 -3.39
C LEU A 706 -16.87 -16.40 -4.17
N VAL A 707 -16.28 -15.49 -4.95
CA VAL A 707 -16.98 -14.62 -5.89
C VAL A 707 -16.43 -14.89 -7.29
N LEU A 708 -17.22 -15.52 -8.13
CA LEU A 708 -16.81 -15.99 -9.45
C LEU A 708 -17.67 -15.30 -10.51
N ASP A 709 -17.04 -14.53 -11.40
CA ASP A 709 -17.71 -13.75 -12.45
C ASP A 709 -17.29 -14.26 -13.83
N GLU A 710 -18.24 -14.86 -14.55
CA GLU A 710 -18.14 -15.25 -15.97
C GLU A 710 -16.94 -16.16 -16.32
N ILE A 711 -16.72 -17.21 -15.54
CA ILE A 711 -15.73 -18.26 -15.85
C ILE A 711 -16.09 -18.97 -17.17
N GLY A 712 -15.08 -19.27 -17.99
CA GLY A 712 -15.17 -20.02 -19.24
C GLY A 712 -15.30 -19.14 -20.48
N ARG A 713 -15.31 -17.81 -20.36
CA ARG A 713 -15.59 -16.90 -21.48
C ARG A 713 -14.50 -16.88 -22.56
N GLY A 714 -13.24 -17.16 -22.21
CA GLY A 714 -12.09 -17.07 -23.12
C GLY A 714 -11.88 -18.23 -24.10
N THR A 715 -12.81 -19.20 -24.16
CA THR A 715 -12.69 -20.43 -24.96
C THR A 715 -13.99 -20.75 -25.73
N SER A 716 -14.05 -21.92 -26.38
CA SER A 716 -15.27 -22.40 -27.05
C SER A 716 -16.44 -22.46 -26.06
N THR A 717 -17.67 -22.20 -26.53
CA THR A 717 -18.86 -22.13 -25.66
C THR A 717 -19.09 -23.41 -24.87
N PHE A 718 -18.92 -24.57 -25.52
CA PHE A 718 -19.12 -25.88 -24.88
C PHE A 718 -18.00 -26.22 -23.88
N ASP A 719 -16.73 -25.91 -24.21
CA ASP A 719 -15.62 -26.15 -23.27
C ASP A 719 -15.74 -25.23 -22.04
N GLY A 720 -16.06 -23.95 -22.27
CA GLY A 720 -16.25 -22.96 -21.21
C GLY A 720 -17.40 -23.34 -20.26
N LEU A 721 -18.56 -23.72 -20.82
CA LEU A 721 -19.70 -24.24 -20.05
C LEU A 721 -19.32 -25.49 -19.26
N SER A 722 -18.64 -26.45 -19.89
CA SER A 722 -18.26 -27.72 -19.25
C SER A 722 -17.32 -27.49 -18.07
N ILE A 723 -16.35 -26.59 -18.21
CA ILE A 723 -15.44 -26.20 -17.12
C ILE A 723 -16.22 -25.51 -16.00
N ALA A 724 -17.06 -24.52 -16.32
CA ALA A 724 -17.86 -23.81 -15.33
C ALA A 724 -18.78 -24.75 -14.54
N TRP A 725 -19.42 -25.71 -15.23
CA TRP A 725 -20.25 -26.74 -14.63
C TRP A 725 -19.46 -27.61 -13.64
N ALA A 726 -18.32 -28.15 -14.09
CA ALA A 726 -17.46 -28.99 -13.26
C ALA A 726 -16.92 -28.23 -12.03
N VAL A 727 -16.62 -26.95 -12.18
CA VAL A 727 -16.20 -26.07 -11.08
C VAL A 727 -17.31 -25.93 -10.05
N VAL A 728 -18.56 -25.66 -10.47
CA VAL A 728 -19.70 -25.56 -9.55
C VAL A 728 -19.95 -26.88 -8.82
N GLU A 729 -19.89 -28.02 -9.51
CA GLU A 729 -20.03 -29.34 -8.90
C GLU A 729 -18.95 -29.58 -7.82
N HIS A 730 -17.68 -29.29 -8.15
CA HIS A 730 -16.55 -29.42 -7.22
C HIS A 730 -16.72 -28.57 -5.97
N ILE A 731 -17.08 -27.29 -6.15
CA ILE A 731 -17.29 -26.34 -5.05
C ILE A 731 -18.50 -26.75 -4.19
N SER A 732 -19.58 -27.22 -4.81
CA SER A 732 -20.81 -27.57 -4.10
C SER A 732 -20.59 -28.74 -3.13
N ASN A 733 -19.71 -29.69 -3.49
CA ASN A 733 -19.56 -30.94 -2.77
C ASN A 733 -18.82 -30.72 -1.43
N PRO A 734 -19.47 -30.93 -0.26
CA PRO A 734 -18.84 -30.75 1.03
C PRO A 734 -17.66 -31.69 1.31
N ARG A 735 -17.54 -32.82 0.59
CA ARG A 735 -16.42 -33.75 0.73
C ARG A 735 -15.18 -33.31 -0.05
N LEU A 736 -15.35 -32.44 -1.05
CA LEU A 736 -14.27 -31.90 -1.86
C LEU A 736 -13.86 -30.53 -1.33
N LEU A 737 -14.80 -29.58 -1.31
CA LEU A 737 -14.53 -28.20 -0.89
C LEU A 737 -15.65 -27.65 -0.01
N GLY A 738 -16.84 -27.50 -0.58
CA GLY A 738 -18.02 -27.02 0.17
C GLY A 738 -17.95 -25.57 0.62
N ALA A 739 -17.42 -24.67 -0.21
CA ALA A 739 -17.30 -23.24 0.09
C ALA A 739 -18.55 -22.44 -0.33
N LYS A 740 -18.83 -21.34 0.38
CA LYS A 740 -19.93 -20.42 0.06
C LYS A 740 -19.59 -19.62 -1.20
N THR A 741 -20.48 -19.58 -2.18
CA THR A 741 -20.14 -19.08 -3.51
C THR A 741 -21.23 -18.22 -4.13
N LEU A 742 -20.84 -17.05 -4.64
CA LEU A 742 -21.63 -16.27 -5.58
C LEU A 742 -21.04 -16.48 -6.97
N PHE A 743 -21.83 -17.03 -7.88
CA PHE A 743 -21.39 -17.40 -9.23
C PHE A 743 -22.21 -16.65 -10.27
N ALA A 744 -21.68 -15.58 -10.84
CA ALA A 744 -22.31 -14.91 -11.98
C ALA A 744 -21.91 -15.59 -13.29
N THR A 745 -22.91 -15.83 -14.14
CA THR A 745 -22.69 -16.50 -15.42
C THR A 745 -23.56 -15.92 -16.54
N HIS A 746 -23.07 -16.07 -17.77
CA HIS A 746 -23.83 -15.85 -18.99
C HIS A 746 -24.38 -17.17 -19.58
N TYR A 747 -23.94 -18.32 -19.06
CA TYR A 747 -24.45 -19.64 -19.44
C TYR A 747 -25.78 -19.91 -18.75
N HIS A 748 -26.86 -19.91 -19.52
CA HIS A 748 -28.21 -20.20 -19.02
C HIS A 748 -28.35 -21.68 -18.61
N GLU A 749 -27.59 -22.57 -19.22
CA GLU A 749 -27.57 -24.01 -18.98
C GLU A 749 -27.19 -24.34 -17.53
N LEU A 750 -26.36 -23.51 -16.88
CA LEU A 750 -26.00 -23.69 -15.47
C LEU A 750 -27.19 -23.53 -14.53
N THR A 751 -28.29 -22.91 -14.96
CA THR A 751 -29.51 -22.82 -14.12
C THR A 751 -30.14 -24.18 -13.84
N GLU A 752 -29.91 -25.19 -14.69
CA GLU A 752 -30.37 -26.56 -14.46
C GLU A 752 -29.68 -27.26 -13.28
N LEU A 753 -28.61 -26.68 -12.73
CA LEU A 753 -27.95 -27.22 -11.55
C LEU A 753 -28.85 -27.13 -10.32
N GLU A 754 -29.74 -26.13 -10.26
CA GLU A 754 -30.81 -26.10 -9.27
C GLU A 754 -31.77 -27.28 -9.51
N GLY A 755 -31.89 -28.16 -8.51
CA GLY A 755 -32.67 -29.40 -8.60
C GLY A 755 -31.82 -30.65 -8.88
N LYS A 756 -30.64 -30.51 -9.50
CA LYS A 756 -29.60 -31.57 -9.56
C LYS A 756 -28.74 -31.56 -8.30
N LEU A 757 -28.39 -30.37 -7.82
CA LEU A 757 -27.62 -30.13 -6.59
C LEU A 757 -28.50 -29.41 -5.58
N ASN A 758 -28.73 -30.04 -4.42
CA ASN A 758 -29.66 -29.52 -3.39
C ASN A 758 -29.17 -28.23 -2.71
N ASN A 759 -27.92 -27.84 -2.92
CA ASN A 759 -27.29 -26.69 -2.28
C ASN A 759 -27.00 -25.52 -3.23
N VAL A 760 -27.58 -25.56 -4.43
CA VAL A 760 -27.45 -24.57 -5.49
C VAL A 760 -28.81 -23.93 -5.75
N HIS A 761 -28.86 -22.60 -5.75
CA HIS A 761 -30.07 -21.83 -6.01
C HIS A 761 -29.84 -20.78 -7.09
N ASN A 762 -30.83 -20.59 -7.97
CA ASN A 762 -30.77 -19.57 -9.01
C ASN A 762 -31.29 -18.23 -8.54
N TYR A 763 -30.62 -17.19 -9.01
CA TYR A 763 -30.99 -15.80 -8.85
C TYR A 763 -30.86 -15.09 -10.19
N CYS A 764 -31.72 -14.11 -10.44
CA CYS A 764 -31.65 -13.27 -11.62
C CYS A 764 -31.86 -11.79 -11.28
N ILE A 765 -31.42 -10.92 -12.17
CA ILE A 765 -31.68 -9.49 -12.03
C ILE A 765 -33.08 -9.20 -12.59
N ALA A 766 -33.91 -8.53 -11.79
CA ALA A 766 -35.23 -8.10 -12.19
C ALA A 766 -35.16 -7.10 -13.36
N VAL A 767 -35.79 -7.47 -14.47
CA VAL A 767 -35.94 -6.65 -15.67
C VAL A 767 -37.40 -6.25 -15.79
N LYS A 768 -37.67 -4.97 -16.08
CA LYS A 768 -39.01 -4.49 -16.42
C LYS A 768 -39.05 -4.13 -17.89
N GLU A 769 -39.89 -4.82 -18.65
CA GLU A 769 -40.16 -4.52 -20.05
C GLU A 769 -41.15 -3.35 -20.15
N LYS A 770 -40.85 -2.38 -21.03
CA LYS A 770 -41.72 -1.26 -21.34
C LYS A 770 -41.84 -1.15 -22.87
N GLY A 771 -42.70 -1.99 -23.44
CA GLY A 771 -42.78 -2.15 -24.90
C GLY A 771 -41.54 -2.87 -25.42
N ASP A 772 -40.83 -2.23 -26.35
CA ASP A 772 -39.56 -2.73 -26.90
C ASP A 772 -38.33 -2.37 -26.05
N ASP A 773 -38.48 -1.48 -25.07
CA ASP A 773 -37.39 -1.03 -24.20
C ASP A 773 -37.34 -1.86 -22.92
N ILE A 774 -36.12 -2.10 -22.42
CA ILE A 774 -35.89 -2.78 -21.14
C ILE A 774 -35.32 -1.81 -20.12
N VAL A 775 -35.83 -1.87 -18.89
CA VAL A 775 -35.29 -1.12 -17.75
C VAL A 775 -34.76 -2.11 -16.72
N PHE A 776 -33.47 -1.99 -16.40
CA PHE A 776 -32.84 -2.80 -15.35
C PHE A 776 -33.18 -2.23 -13.98
N LEU A 777 -33.93 -2.98 -13.18
CA LEU A 777 -34.31 -2.55 -11.83
C LEU A 777 -33.15 -2.72 -10.82
N ARG A 778 -32.07 -3.40 -11.22
CA ARG A 778 -30.88 -3.69 -10.38
C ARG A 778 -31.21 -4.41 -9.06
N LYS A 779 -32.38 -5.05 -8.98
CA LYS A 779 -32.83 -5.87 -7.85
C LYS A 779 -32.61 -7.36 -8.17
N ILE A 780 -31.97 -8.08 -7.27
CA ILE A 780 -31.77 -9.53 -7.34
C ILE A 780 -33.01 -10.22 -6.81
N VAL A 781 -33.55 -11.15 -7.59
CA VAL A 781 -34.72 -11.96 -7.24
C VAL A 781 -34.38 -13.43 -7.42
N GLN A 782 -35.01 -14.29 -6.62
CA GLN A 782 -34.81 -15.75 -6.73
C GLN A 782 -35.50 -16.28 -7.99
N GLY A 783 -34.82 -17.16 -8.72
CA GLY A 783 -35.26 -17.75 -9.98
C GLY A 783 -34.21 -17.65 -11.08
N GLY A 784 -34.36 -18.47 -12.12
CA GLY A 784 -33.60 -18.33 -13.37
C GLY A 784 -34.12 -17.16 -14.21
N ALA A 785 -33.29 -16.64 -15.12
CA ALA A 785 -33.76 -15.70 -16.12
C ALA A 785 -34.56 -16.43 -17.21
N ASP A 786 -35.83 -16.03 -17.44
CA ASP A 786 -36.71 -16.66 -18.43
C ASP A 786 -36.26 -16.46 -19.89
N LYS A 787 -35.44 -15.42 -20.17
CA LYS A 787 -34.93 -15.05 -21.50
C LYS A 787 -33.56 -14.38 -21.43
N SER A 788 -32.77 -14.51 -22.51
CA SER A 788 -31.59 -13.68 -22.74
C SER A 788 -31.99 -12.33 -23.34
N TYR A 789 -31.48 -11.23 -22.76
CA TYR A 789 -31.76 -9.86 -23.21
C TYR A 789 -30.63 -9.25 -24.06
N GLY A 790 -29.74 -10.08 -24.61
CA GLY A 790 -28.57 -9.60 -25.35
C GLY A 790 -28.91 -8.71 -26.55
N ILE A 791 -29.96 -9.06 -27.30
CA ILE A 791 -30.42 -8.30 -28.47
C ILE A 791 -31.00 -6.93 -28.03
N GLN A 792 -31.75 -6.90 -26.94
CA GLN A 792 -32.34 -5.68 -26.40
C GLN A 792 -31.27 -4.75 -25.83
N VAL A 793 -30.20 -5.29 -25.23
CA VAL A 793 -29.01 -4.51 -24.83
C VAL A 793 -28.28 -3.94 -26.05
N ALA A 794 -28.17 -4.70 -27.15
CA ALA A 794 -27.59 -4.20 -28.40
C ALA A 794 -28.41 -3.05 -29.00
N LYS A 795 -29.75 -3.12 -28.92
CA LYS A 795 -30.64 -2.03 -29.32
C LYS A 795 -30.40 -0.77 -28.46
N LEU A 796 -30.29 -0.92 -27.14
CA LEU A 796 -29.96 0.19 -26.23
C LEU A 796 -28.58 0.80 -26.51
N ALA A 797 -27.62 0.02 -26.99
CA ALA A 797 -26.30 0.49 -27.39
C ALA A 797 -26.30 1.24 -28.75
N GLY A 798 -27.45 1.29 -29.45
CA GLY A 798 -27.60 1.97 -30.74
C GLY A 798 -27.24 1.12 -31.96
N VAL A 799 -27.26 -0.22 -31.85
CA VAL A 799 -27.07 -1.12 -33.00
C VAL A 799 -28.24 -0.94 -33.98
N PRO A 800 -28.00 -0.85 -35.31
CA PRO A 800 -29.04 -0.60 -36.30
C PRO A 800 -30.17 -1.64 -36.28
N ASP A 801 -31.42 -1.20 -36.48
CA ASP A 801 -32.60 -2.06 -36.42
C ASP A 801 -32.54 -3.25 -37.38
N SER A 802 -31.94 -3.07 -38.58
CA SER A 802 -31.75 -4.17 -39.54
C SER A 802 -30.88 -5.31 -39.03
N VAL A 803 -29.91 -5.02 -38.15
CA VAL A 803 -29.06 -6.03 -37.50
C VAL A 803 -29.82 -6.67 -36.34
N ILE A 804 -30.60 -5.89 -35.60
CA ILE A 804 -31.44 -6.37 -34.49
C ILE A 804 -32.50 -7.35 -34.98
N GLU A 805 -33.20 -7.03 -36.08
CA GLU A 805 -34.20 -7.92 -36.69
C GLU A 805 -33.56 -9.23 -37.14
N ARG A 806 -32.42 -9.17 -37.85
CA ARG A 806 -31.72 -10.38 -38.29
C ARG A 806 -31.21 -11.22 -37.10
N ALA A 807 -30.74 -10.58 -36.03
CA ALA A 807 -30.29 -11.29 -34.83
C ALA A 807 -31.45 -12.03 -34.13
N LYS A 808 -32.67 -11.48 -34.14
CA LYS A 808 -33.86 -12.16 -33.60
C LYS A 808 -34.20 -13.44 -34.37
N GLU A 809 -34.18 -13.37 -35.71
CA GLU A 809 -34.41 -14.55 -36.56
C GLU A 809 -33.40 -15.67 -36.26
N ILE A 810 -32.11 -15.32 -36.16
CA ILE A 810 -31.04 -16.30 -35.89
C ILE A 810 -31.19 -16.94 -34.50
N VAL A 811 -31.58 -16.17 -33.48
CA VAL A 811 -31.77 -16.73 -32.12
C VAL A 811 -32.95 -17.70 -32.08
N GLU A 812 -34.03 -17.43 -32.82
CA GLU A 812 -35.15 -18.37 -32.94
C GLU A 812 -34.70 -19.70 -33.57
N GLU A 813 -33.91 -19.65 -34.66
CA GLU A 813 -33.34 -20.84 -35.30
C GLU A 813 -32.40 -21.63 -34.37
N LEU A 814 -31.56 -20.96 -33.59
CA LEU A 814 -30.62 -21.61 -32.66
C LEU A 814 -31.34 -22.24 -31.46
N SER A 815 -32.31 -21.53 -30.87
CA SER A 815 -33.08 -22.00 -29.71
C SER A 815 -33.88 -23.27 -30.00
N ALA A 816 -34.39 -23.43 -31.23
CA ALA A 816 -35.09 -24.62 -31.67
C ALA A 816 -34.17 -25.85 -31.77
N ASN A 817 -32.87 -25.66 -32.01
CA ASN A 817 -31.90 -26.74 -32.19
C ASN A 817 -31.18 -27.15 -30.88
N ASP A 818 -30.89 -26.20 -29.98
CA ASP A 818 -30.12 -26.44 -28.74
C ASP A 818 -30.90 -27.24 -27.67
N ILE A 819 -32.22 -27.03 -27.53
CA ILE A 819 -33.03 -27.75 -26.53
C ILE A 819 -33.04 -29.27 -26.79
N THR A 820 -33.01 -29.67 -28.06
CA THR A 820 -33.02 -31.07 -28.51
C THR A 820 -31.67 -31.78 -28.44
N SER A 821 -30.56 -31.04 -28.45
CA SER A 821 -29.20 -31.60 -28.53
C SER A 821 -28.55 -31.74 -27.14
N VAL A 822 -28.78 -30.79 -26.24
CA VAL A 822 -28.19 -30.76 -24.89
C VAL A 822 -28.82 -31.82 -23.97
N THR A 823 -30.13 -32.03 -24.08
CA THR A 823 -30.87 -33.04 -23.29
C THR A 823 -30.47 -34.49 -23.60
N LYS A 824 -29.96 -34.78 -24.81
CA LYS A 824 -29.51 -36.12 -25.21
C LYS A 824 -28.07 -36.45 -24.79
N ASN A 825 -27.19 -35.46 -24.59
CA ASN A 825 -25.74 -35.70 -24.55
C ASN A 825 -25.08 -35.63 -23.15
N ILE A 826 -25.77 -35.13 -22.12
CA ILE A 826 -25.15 -34.88 -20.78
C ILE A 826 -25.64 -35.85 -19.69
N THR A 827 -26.60 -36.74 -19.96
CA THR A 827 -27.02 -37.77 -18.99
C THR A 827 -25.95 -38.85 -18.79
N PRO A 828 -25.44 -39.09 -17.56
CA PRO A 828 -24.60 -40.25 -17.28
C PRO A 828 -25.48 -41.49 -17.17
N ALA A 829 -25.15 -42.54 -17.92
CA ALA A 829 -25.75 -43.86 -17.76
C ALA A 829 -25.21 -44.52 -16.47
N THR A 830 -25.95 -44.49 -15.36
CA THR A 830 -25.82 -45.52 -14.30
C THR A 830 -27.14 -45.80 -13.54
N ALA A 831 -27.53 -47.08 -13.64
CA ALA A 831 -28.27 -47.94 -12.71
C ALA A 831 -29.24 -47.35 -11.67
N GLY A 832 -30.54 -47.53 -11.95
CA GLY A 832 -31.46 -48.29 -11.09
C GLY A 832 -31.97 -47.64 -9.80
N THR A 833 -33.13 -46.97 -9.87
CA THR A 833 -34.11 -46.96 -8.77
C THR A 833 -35.54 -46.88 -9.31
N LYS A 834 -36.36 -47.88 -8.95
CA LYS A 834 -37.81 -47.92 -9.22
C LYS A 834 -38.50 -46.74 -8.52
N LYS A 835 -39.10 -45.83 -9.28
CA LYS A 835 -40.17 -44.94 -8.77
C LYS A 835 -41.55 -45.47 -9.17
N LYS A 836 -42.45 -45.42 -8.19
CA LYS A 836 -43.84 -45.89 -8.19
C LYS A 836 -44.64 -45.37 -9.39
N LYS A 837 -45.40 -46.27 -10.02
CA LYS A 837 -46.51 -45.93 -10.93
C LYS A 837 -47.61 -45.21 -10.13
N GLU A 838 -47.86 -43.95 -10.46
CA GLU A 838 -49.18 -43.35 -10.29
C GLU A 838 -50.14 -43.98 -11.31
N ARG A 839 -51.35 -44.24 -10.84
CA ARG A 839 -52.43 -44.89 -11.56
C ARG A 839 -53.17 -43.80 -12.35
N LEU A 840 -53.17 -43.91 -13.68
CA LEU A 840 -54.03 -43.13 -14.58
C LEU A 840 -54.81 -44.12 -15.45
N ASP A 841 -56.07 -43.77 -15.72
CA ASP A 841 -57.15 -44.65 -16.15
C ASP A 841 -56.93 -45.37 -17.48
N GLU A 842 -57.50 -46.59 -17.56
CA GLU A 842 -57.30 -47.61 -18.59
C GLU A 842 -58.08 -47.35 -19.91
N VAL A 843 -58.41 -46.10 -20.23
CA VAL A 843 -59.23 -45.77 -21.43
C VAL A 843 -58.49 -44.91 -22.46
N ASP A 844 -57.38 -44.25 -22.09
CA ASP A 844 -56.57 -43.46 -23.05
C ASP A 844 -55.38 -44.24 -23.66
N LEU A 845 -55.02 -45.40 -23.11
CA LEU A 845 -53.90 -46.22 -23.57
C LEU A 845 -54.18 -47.03 -24.85
N THR A 846 -55.44 -47.09 -25.31
CA THR A 846 -55.84 -47.83 -26.52
C THR A 846 -56.06 -46.95 -27.75
N GLN A 847 -55.95 -45.61 -27.65
CA GLN A 847 -56.09 -44.70 -28.79
C GLN A 847 -54.78 -44.10 -29.32
N MET A 848 -53.63 -44.30 -28.64
CA MET A 848 -52.32 -43.77 -29.07
C MET A 848 -51.35 -44.79 -29.68
N SER A 849 -51.80 -45.99 -30.06
CA SER A 849 -50.93 -47.05 -30.63
C SER A 849 -51.08 -47.22 -32.16
N LEU A 850 -51.46 -46.18 -32.90
CA LEU A 850 -51.70 -46.27 -34.36
C LEU A 850 -51.00 -45.20 -35.22
N PHE A 851 -50.09 -44.41 -34.65
CA PHE A 851 -49.21 -43.51 -35.41
C PHE A 851 -47.78 -43.55 -34.87
N ASP A 852 -47.01 -44.56 -35.28
CA ASP A 852 -45.55 -44.50 -35.21
C ASP A 852 -45.07 -43.52 -36.30
N THR A 853 -44.92 -42.24 -35.93
CA THR A 853 -44.25 -41.25 -36.79
C THR A 853 -42.76 -41.59 -36.86
N VAL A 854 -42.28 -41.95 -38.05
CA VAL A 854 -40.86 -42.20 -38.35
C VAL A 854 -40.04 -40.97 -37.98
N LYS A 855 -39.03 -41.13 -37.13
CA LYS A 855 -38.12 -40.04 -36.73
C LYS A 855 -36.92 -39.97 -37.68
N ASP A 856 -36.33 -38.79 -37.81
CA ASP A 856 -35.16 -38.57 -38.70
C ASP A 856 -33.95 -39.45 -38.32
N ASP A 857 -33.82 -39.77 -37.03
CA ASP A 857 -32.77 -40.66 -36.52
C ASP A 857 -32.89 -42.08 -37.11
N ASP A 858 -34.10 -42.58 -37.35
CA ASP A 858 -34.33 -43.94 -37.89
C ASP A 858 -33.89 -44.05 -39.37
N ILE A 859 -34.13 -43.00 -40.15
CA ILE A 859 -33.75 -42.91 -41.57
C ILE A 859 -32.23 -42.74 -41.69
N LEU A 860 -31.62 -41.96 -40.78
CA LEU A 860 -30.17 -41.77 -40.72
C LEU A 860 -29.41 -43.03 -40.32
N GLU A 861 -29.94 -43.83 -39.39
CA GLU A 861 -29.37 -45.15 -39.08
C GLU A 861 -29.51 -46.14 -40.23
N GLU A 862 -30.66 -46.16 -40.92
CA GLU A 862 -30.87 -47.03 -42.08
C GLU A 862 -29.92 -46.67 -43.23
N LEU A 863 -29.65 -45.39 -43.48
CA LEU A 863 -28.64 -44.94 -44.45
C LEU A 863 -27.21 -45.34 -44.08
N LYS A 864 -26.85 -45.30 -42.79
CA LYS A 864 -25.51 -45.70 -42.32
C LYS A 864 -25.26 -47.19 -42.41
N THR A 865 -26.32 -48.00 -42.32
CA THR A 865 -26.24 -49.47 -42.30
C THR A 865 -26.35 -50.11 -43.68
N ILE A 866 -26.71 -49.35 -44.71
CA ILE A 866 -26.78 -49.83 -46.09
C ILE A 866 -25.35 -50.01 -46.66
N ASP A 867 -25.03 -51.26 -47.04
CA ASP A 867 -23.79 -51.58 -47.77
C ASP A 867 -23.96 -51.31 -49.27
N VAL A 868 -23.64 -50.09 -49.68
CA VAL A 868 -23.74 -49.61 -51.06
C VAL A 868 -22.87 -50.42 -52.03
N GLY A 869 -21.79 -51.06 -51.55
CA GLY A 869 -20.86 -51.81 -52.40
C GLY A 869 -21.41 -53.12 -52.95
N ASN A 870 -22.41 -53.69 -52.29
CA ASN A 870 -22.99 -54.99 -52.62
C ASN A 870 -24.44 -54.91 -53.16
N LEU A 871 -24.99 -53.71 -53.33
CA LEU A 871 -26.33 -53.54 -53.90
C LEU A 871 -26.29 -53.61 -55.42
N THR A 872 -27.24 -54.35 -56.01
CA THR A 872 -27.48 -54.24 -57.44
C THR A 872 -28.13 -52.88 -57.78
N PRO A 873 -27.96 -52.35 -59.00
CA PRO A 873 -28.52 -51.05 -59.36
C PRO A 873 -30.04 -50.90 -59.15
N ILE A 874 -30.79 -52.01 -59.29
CA ILE A 874 -32.24 -52.04 -59.04
C ILE A 874 -32.56 -51.99 -57.55
N GLU A 875 -31.80 -52.70 -56.70
CA GLU A 875 -31.99 -52.69 -55.25
C GLU A 875 -31.63 -51.33 -54.65
N ALA A 876 -30.58 -50.68 -55.14
CA ALA A 876 -30.21 -49.33 -54.75
C ALA A 876 -31.32 -48.32 -55.09
N LEU A 877 -31.93 -48.43 -56.29
CA LEU A 877 -33.03 -47.56 -56.70
C LEU A 877 -34.28 -47.79 -55.85
N ASN A 878 -34.62 -49.04 -55.55
CA ASN A 878 -35.75 -49.39 -54.70
C ASN A 878 -35.55 -48.92 -53.25
N LYS A 879 -34.33 -49.04 -52.72
CA LYS A 879 -34.02 -48.57 -51.36
C LYS A 879 -34.07 -47.05 -51.25
N LEU A 880 -33.57 -46.33 -52.27
CA LEU A 880 -33.74 -44.88 -52.37
C LEU A 880 -35.22 -44.47 -52.47
N TYR A 881 -36.03 -45.23 -53.20
CA TYR A 881 -37.46 -44.98 -53.31
C TYR A 881 -38.20 -45.22 -51.99
N GLU A 882 -37.86 -46.26 -51.23
CA GLU A 882 -38.37 -46.50 -49.86
C GLU A 882 -38.03 -45.35 -48.92
N LEU A 883 -36.75 -44.92 -48.88
CA LEU A 883 -36.31 -43.81 -48.03
C LEU A 883 -37.00 -42.50 -48.42
N GLN A 884 -37.16 -42.24 -49.72
CA GLN A 884 -37.89 -41.07 -50.21
C GLN A 884 -39.38 -41.10 -49.82
N ASN A 885 -40.02 -42.27 -49.83
CA ASN A 885 -41.40 -42.41 -49.39
C ASN A 885 -41.55 -42.22 -47.87
N LYS A 886 -40.61 -42.72 -47.06
CA LYS A 886 -40.58 -42.45 -45.62
C LYS A 886 -40.47 -40.95 -45.31
N ILE A 887 -39.67 -40.21 -46.10
CA ILE A 887 -39.55 -38.74 -45.98
C ILE A 887 -40.81 -38.01 -46.48
N LYS A 888 -41.49 -38.52 -47.51
CA LYS A 888 -42.70 -37.88 -48.07
C LYS A 888 -43.96 -38.11 -47.23
N ASN A 889 -44.08 -39.25 -46.53
CA ASN A 889 -45.23 -39.59 -45.68
C ASN A 889 -45.12 -39.00 -44.26
N ARG A 890 -44.55 -37.80 -44.12
CA ARG A 890 -44.13 -37.18 -42.85
C ARG A 890 -45.27 -36.52 -42.05
N TRP A 891 -46.52 -36.94 -42.25
CA TRP A 891 -47.70 -36.27 -41.67
C TRP A 891 -48.50 -37.24 -40.81
#